data_AF-B0WN23-F1
#
_entry.id   AF-B0WN23-F1
#
_cell.length_a   1.000
_cell.length_b   1.000
_cell.length_c   1.000
_cell.angle_alpha   90.00
_cell.angle_beta   90.00
_cell.angle_gamma   90.00
#
_symmetry.space_group_name_H-M   'P 1'
#
loop_
_entity.id
_entity.type
_entity.pdbx_description
1 polymer ?
#
loop_
_entity_poly.entity_id
_entity_poly.type
_entity_poly.pdbx_seq_one_letter_code
_entity_poly.pdbx_strand_id
1 'polypeptide(L)'
;AFEVDDDDYDWDHSRGTRVMGVGYVPDYSQAAFAAIISPEGDVTDYLRIPHLLKRKNTFRQEEKALKESDMQSITDFIRNKKPHVIAIGGESKEALMVQKDFQECVKSLVDDEQFPEIAVEIIDNELAKIYSNSIKGTHDFREYPPLLRQAISLARRIQDPLIEFSQLCTADEEILCIRYHSLQDHLYKEDLLENLYLEFINRTNEVGVDINLAVQNSLTVNLVQFICGLGTRKGLALIKVLKQTNQRLENRTQLVTACHMGPKVFINCSGFIKIDTNSLGDSTEAYVEVLDGSRVHPETYEWARKMAVDALEYDDEDANPAGALEEILESPERLKDLDLDAFAVELERQGFGNKSITLYDIRAELNSRYKDLRTSYRSTTSEELFDYLTKETPETLYVGKMVLATVAGFSHRKPQGDQLDQANPVRNDQTGLWQCPFCMQNEFPELSEVWNHFDAGECPGQATGVRLRFDNGLSGFIHIKNISDKHVKNPEERVQLGQTIHVRITKIDVERFALECSSKSSDLSDKNNEWRPRKDQYYDQDTEDRDLKTDSDKKKTEQRQQYIKRVIVHPSFHNISYAEALKMLERLDQGEVVVRPSSKGADHLTASWKVTNDVYQHIDIREEGKENVFSLGQSLWIGNEEFEDLDEIIARYITPMAAYVRDLLNYKYYKDTGGGMKDKAEEILKDEKSKNPNKIHYVMSVAKNYPGKFLLSYLPRTKCKHEYITVNPEGYRFRSQNFDSVNSLLKWFKEHFRDPIPSATPASTPRGATSASRTPFSGSPKYSNDAIQKLAQNIPSHMFNSLSQATSQTPRFGCASYDSGNAGNYVTT
;
A
#
# COMPACT_ATOMS: atom_id res chain seq x y z
N ALA A 1 -49.20 47.90 -4.14
CA ALA A 1 -49.29 46.61 -4.83
C ALA A 1 -48.56 46.77 -6.14
N PHE A 2 -47.26 46.49 -6.13
CA PHE A 2 -46.50 46.28 -7.36
C PHE A 2 -46.73 44.81 -7.72
N GLU A 3 -47.20 44.54 -8.94
CA GLU A 3 -47.20 43.20 -9.50
C GLU A 3 -45.73 42.78 -9.59
N VAL A 4 -45.33 41.88 -8.70
CA VAL A 4 -44.08 41.12 -8.81
C VAL A 4 -44.37 40.07 -9.87
N ASP A 5 -43.58 40.05 -10.95
CA ASP A 5 -43.71 39.07 -12.03
C ASP A 5 -43.67 37.64 -11.44
N ASP A 6 -44.56 36.75 -11.90
CA ASP A 6 -44.63 35.35 -11.44
C ASP A 6 -43.29 34.58 -11.60
N ASP A 7 -42.37 35.08 -12.44
CA ASP A 7 -41.03 34.53 -12.65
C ASP A 7 -40.07 34.71 -11.45
N ASP A 8 -40.29 35.72 -10.59
CA ASP A 8 -39.46 35.96 -9.39
C ASP A 8 -39.69 34.90 -8.28
N TYR A 9 -40.83 34.20 -8.30
CA TYR A 9 -41.14 33.16 -7.32
C TYR A 9 -40.38 31.85 -7.58
N ASP A 10 -39.99 31.58 -8.82
CA ASP A 10 -39.37 30.30 -9.17
C ASP A 10 -37.93 30.20 -8.65
N TRP A 11 -37.22 31.32 -8.48
CA TRP A 11 -35.84 31.36 -7.98
C TRP A 11 -35.73 31.77 -6.50
N ASP A 12 -36.85 31.82 -5.79
CA ASP A 12 -36.87 32.16 -4.37
C ASP A 12 -36.26 31.04 -3.50
N HIS A 13 -35.25 31.40 -2.72
CA HIS A 13 -34.58 30.52 -1.77
C HIS A 13 -35.24 30.49 -0.38
N SER A 14 -36.28 31.30 -0.14
CA SER A 14 -36.91 31.43 1.18
C SER A 14 -37.52 30.12 1.69
N ARG A 15 -37.91 29.21 0.77
CA ARG A 15 -38.44 27.86 1.07
C ARG A 15 -37.38 26.76 1.04
N GLY A 16 -36.10 27.11 0.90
CA GLY A 16 -34.98 26.20 0.80
C GLY A 16 -34.52 25.95 -0.65
N THR A 17 -33.51 25.10 -0.81
CA THR A 17 -32.75 25.01 -2.06
C THR A 17 -33.08 23.72 -2.82
N ARG A 18 -33.73 23.85 -3.99
CA ARG A 18 -33.76 22.78 -5.01
C ARG A 18 -32.37 22.50 -5.59
N VAL A 19 -31.96 21.23 -5.59
CA VAL A 19 -30.61 20.82 -6.03
C VAL A 19 -30.70 19.73 -7.10
N MET A 20 -29.87 19.86 -8.13
CA MET A 20 -29.66 18.81 -9.14
C MET A 20 -28.40 18.02 -8.80
N GLY A 21 -28.53 16.75 -8.44
CA GLY A 21 -27.39 15.86 -8.23
C GLY A 21 -27.05 15.07 -9.48
N VAL A 22 -25.76 14.86 -9.76
CA VAL A 22 -25.27 14.12 -10.94
C VAL A 22 -24.31 13.03 -10.50
N GLY A 23 -24.74 11.78 -10.66
CA GLY A 23 -23.97 10.58 -10.37
C GLY A 23 -23.45 9.94 -11.65
N TYR A 24 -22.15 9.63 -11.69
CA TYR A 24 -21.52 8.92 -12.80
C TYR A 24 -20.35 8.07 -12.30
N VAL A 25 -19.89 7.14 -13.14
CA VAL A 25 -18.64 6.39 -12.97
C VAL A 25 -17.80 6.52 -14.26
N PRO A 26 -16.46 6.46 -14.20
CA PRO A 26 -15.55 6.55 -15.36
C PRO A 26 -15.60 5.29 -16.24
N ASP A 27 -16.80 4.81 -16.54
CA ASP A 27 -17.08 3.64 -17.37
C ASP A 27 -18.04 4.05 -18.48
N TYR A 28 -17.54 4.06 -19.72
CA TYR A 28 -18.29 4.46 -20.91
C TYR A 28 -19.47 3.53 -21.23
N SER A 29 -19.55 2.36 -20.62
CA SER A 29 -20.67 1.43 -20.79
C SER A 29 -21.86 1.75 -19.87
N GLN A 30 -21.62 2.52 -18.80
CA GLN A 30 -22.64 2.87 -17.82
C GLN A 30 -23.18 4.28 -18.07
N ALA A 31 -24.49 4.43 -17.95
CA ALA A 31 -25.15 5.73 -18.06
C ALA A 31 -25.00 6.52 -16.77
N ALA A 32 -24.70 7.80 -16.90
CA ALA A 32 -24.82 8.74 -15.79
C ALA A 32 -26.30 9.04 -15.50
N PHE A 33 -26.58 9.53 -14.31
CA PHE A 33 -27.92 9.95 -13.89
C PHE A 33 -27.86 11.33 -13.27
N ALA A 34 -28.88 12.13 -13.54
CA ALA A 34 -29.15 13.34 -12.79
C ALA A 34 -30.50 13.24 -12.06
N ALA A 35 -30.60 13.79 -10.86
CA ALA A 35 -31.81 13.80 -10.05
C ALA A 35 -32.07 15.20 -9.50
N ILE A 36 -33.33 15.65 -9.52
CA ILE A 36 -33.76 16.92 -8.93
C ILE A 36 -34.41 16.64 -7.60
N ILE A 37 -33.89 17.27 -6.56
CA ILE A 37 -34.39 17.16 -5.20
C ILE A 37 -35.12 18.45 -4.82
N SER A 38 -36.31 18.32 -4.23
CA SER A 38 -37.09 19.44 -3.68
C SER A 38 -36.38 20.04 -2.45
N PRO A 39 -36.77 21.23 -1.98
CA PRO A 39 -36.20 21.82 -0.76
C PRO A 39 -36.33 20.91 0.48
N GLU A 40 -37.34 20.04 0.51
CA GLU A 40 -37.57 19.08 1.59
C GLU A 40 -36.72 17.80 1.49
N GLY A 41 -35.97 17.62 0.40
CA GLY A 41 -35.13 16.44 0.19
C GLY A 41 -35.81 15.31 -0.61
N ASP A 42 -37.01 15.54 -1.15
CA ASP A 42 -37.74 14.55 -1.94
C ASP A 42 -37.34 14.56 -3.42
N VAL A 43 -37.34 13.39 -4.06
CA VAL A 43 -37.00 13.27 -5.48
C VAL A 43 -38.20 13.72 -6.32
N THR A 44 -38.00 14.75 -7.14
CA THR A 44 -39.06 15.29 -8.01
C THR A 44 -39.01 14.72 -9.42
N ASP A 45 -37.80 14.60 -9.99
CA ASP A 45 -37.59 14.05 -11.33
C ASP A 45 -36.15 13.57 -11.51
N TYR A 46 -35.88 12.78 -12.54
CA TYR A 46 -34.54 12.31 -12.88
C TYR A 46 -34.34 12.15 -14.39
N LEU A 47 -33.08 12.25 -14.82
CA LEU A 47 -32.65 12.13 -16.20
C LEU A 47 -31.56 11.07 -16.33
N ARG A 48 -31.68 10.19 -17.33
CA ARG A 48 -30.65 9.22 -17.70
C ARG A 48 -29.78 9.78 -18.84
N ILE A 49 -28.47 9.78 -18.65
CA ILE A 49 -27.48 10.44 -19.54
C ILE A 49 -26.41 9.41 -19.97
N PRO A 50 -26.69 8.60 -21.01
CA PRO A 50 -25.84 7.45 -21.39
C PRO A 50 -24.46 7.80 -21.97
N HIS A 51 -24.29 9.01 -22.50
CA HIS A 51 -23.11 9.42 -23.26
C HIS A 51 -22.41 10.62 -22.64
N LEU A 52 -22.62 10.88 -21.35
CA LEU A 52 -22.04 12.00 -20.62
C LEU A 52 -20.51 12.04 -20.73
N LEU A 53 -19.83 10.91 -20.72
CA LEU A 53 -18.37 10.85 -20.77
C LEU A 53 -17.77 10.94 -22.19
N LYS A 54 -18.60 10.94 -23.24
CA LYS A 54 -18.09 11.12 -24.62
C LYS A 54 -17.57 12.54 -24.81
N ARG A 55 -16.53 12.69 -25.63
CA ARG A 55 -15.91 14.00 -25.90
C ARG A 55 -16.64 14.73 -27.03
N LYS A 56 -16.94 16.01 -26.83
CA LYS A 56 -17.50 16.90 -27.87
C LYS A 56 -16.60 17.00 -29.12
N ASN A 57 -15.28 17.01 -28.90
CA ASN A 57 -14.27 17.16 -29.97
C ASN A 57 -13.73 15.81 -30.50
N THR A 58 -14.51 14.73 -30.40
CA THR A 58 -14.11 13.44 -30.99
C THR A 58 -14.17 13.52 -32.53
N PHE A 59 -13.24 12.83 -33.21
CA PHE A 59 -13.24 12.74 -34.67
C PHE A 59 -14.37 11.86 -35.21
N ARG A 60 -14.98 11.02 -34.36
CA ARG A 60 -16.08 10.12 -34.72
C ARG A 60 -17.41 10.87 -34.68
N GLN A 61 -18.02 11.10 -35.85
CA GLN A 61 -19.27 11.87 -35.95
C GLN A 61 -20.43 11.27 -35.14
N GLU A 62 -20.54 9.94 -35.09
CA GLU A 62 -21.60 9.25 -34.32
C GLU A 62 -21.50 9.52 -32.81
N GLU A 63 -20.30 9.41 -32.24
CA GLU A 63 -20.07 9.68 -30.82
C GLU A 63 -20.33 11.14 -30.46
N LYS A 64 -19.97 12.05 -31.37
CA LYS A 64 -20.22 13.48 -31.24
C LYS A 64 -21.72 13.78 -31.21
N ALA A 65 -22.49 13.24 -32.16
CA ALA A 65 -23.93 13.44 -32.22
C ALA A 65 -24.65 12.90 -30.96
N LEU A 66 -24.22 11.75 -30.44
CA LEU A 66 -24.76 11.18 -29.21
C LEU A 66 -24.45 12.05 -27.98
N LYS A 67 -23.26 12.64 -27.90
CA LYS A 67 -22.90 13.59 -26.83
C LYS A 67 -23.75 14.85 -26.93
N GLU A 68 -23.91 15.42 -28.12
CA GLU A 68 -24.73 16.61 -28.36
C GLU A 68 -26.20 16.40 -27.97
N SER A 69 -26.77 15.22 -28.30
CA SER A 69 -28.12 14.83 -27.88
C SER A 69 -28.27 14.84 -26.35
N ASP A 70 -27.29 14.30 -25.62
CA ASP A 70 -27.29 14.32 -24.17
C ASP A 70 -27.17 15.74 -23.61
N MET A 71 -26.35 16.60 -24.22
CA MET A 71 -26.22 18.01 -23.79
C MET A 71 -27.51 18.79 -23.99
N GLN A 72 -28.23 18.55 -25.09
CA GLN A 72 -29.55 19.12 -25.30
C GLN A 72 -30.53 18.65 -24.21
N SER A 73 -30.55 17.35 -23.93
CA SER A 73 -31.43 16.77 -22.90
C SER A 73 -31.15 17.34 -21.51
N ILE A 74 -29.88 17.57 -21.17
CA ILE A 74 -29.48 18.22 -19.91
C ILE A 74 -29.96 19.67 -19.88
N THR A 75 -29.76 20.42 -20.97
CA THR A 75 -30.18 21.82 -21.08
C THR A 75 -31.69 21.95 -20.89
N ASP A 76 -32.47 21.11 -21.58
CA ASP A 76 -33.93 21.09 -21.45
C ASP A 76 -34.37 20.67 -20.03
N PHE A 77 -33.63 19.76 -19.38
CA PHE A 77 -33.92 19.34 -18.01
C PHE A 77 -33.66 20.46 -17.00
N ILE A 78 -32.54 21.18 -17.12
CA ILE A 78 -32.23 22.36 -16.29
C ILE A 78 -33.28 23.44 -16.51
N ARG A 79 -33.63 23.71 -17.77
CA ARG A 79 -34.68 24.69 -18.14
C ARG A 79 -36.01 24.38 -17.45
N ASN A 80 -36.46 23.12 -17.51
CA ASN A 80 -37.76 22.72 -17.00
C ASN A 80 -37.82 22.61 -15.46
N LYS A 81 -36.70 22.27 -14.82
CA LYS A 81 -36.66 21.97 -13.38
C LYS A 81 -36.04 23.07 -12.53
N LYS A 82 -35.40 24.07 -13.16
CA LYS A 82 -34.85 25.28 -12.54
C LYS A 82 -34.10 24.97 -11.21
N PRO A 83 -33.08 24.10 -11.20
CA PRO A 83 -32.33 23.84 -9.97
C PRO A 83 -31.52 25.08 -9.55
N HIS A 84 -31.45 25.37 -8.25
CA HIS A 84 -30.65 26.50 -7.77
C HIS A 84 -29.14 26.18 -7.73
N VAL A 85 -28.79 24.91 -7.56
CA VAL A 85 -27.41 24.42 -7.51
C VAL A 85 -27.32 23.07 -8.20
N ILE A 86 -26.21 22.82 -8.90
CA ILE A 86 -25.89 21.53 -9.54
C ILE A 86 -24.68 20.91 -8.82
N ALA A 87 -24.87 19.70 -8.31
CA ALA A 87 -23.91 18.89 -7.57
C ALA A 87 -23.39 17.73 -8.43
N ILE A 88 -22.11 17.70 -8.77
CA ILE A 88 -21.49 16.64 -9.58
C ILE A 88 -20.62 15.76 -8.68
N GLY A 89 -20.79 14.44 -8.76
CA GLY A 89 -19.96 13.50 -8.01
C GLY A 89 -18.50 13.50 -8.49
N GLY A 90 -17.57 13.78 -7.59
CA GLY A 90 -16.13 13.80 -7.83
C GLY A 90 -15.51 12.40 -7.84
N GLU A 91 -15.80 11.63 -8.89
CA GLU A 91 -15.30 10.26 -9.00
C GLU A 91 -13.87 10.17 -9.53
N SER A 92 -13.56 10.98 -10.53
CA SER A 92 -12.33 10.90 -11.31
C SER A 92 -12.05 12.22 -12.00
N LYS A 93 -10.87 12.37 -12.64
CA LYS A 93 -10.51 13.59 -13.39
C LYS A 93 -11.53 14.00 -14.46
N GLU A 94 -12.31 13.06 -14.99
CA GLU A 94 -13.42 13.33 -15.90
C GLU A 94 -14.47 14.29 -15.31
N ALA A 95 -14.58 14.43 -13.98
CA ALA A 95 -15.49 15.35 -13.31
C ALA A 95 -15.28 16.80 -13.79
N LEU A 96 -14.04 17.20 -14.08
CA LEU A 96 -13.72 18.54 -14.59
C LEU A 96 -14.32 18.78 -15.98
N MET A 97 -14.33 17.74 -16.82
CA MET A 97 -14.98 17.81 -18.14
C MET A 97 -16.49 17.89 -17.98
N VAL A 98 -17.06 17.07 -17.10
CA VAL A 98 -18.50 17.07 -16.81
C VAL A 98 -18.93 18.43 -16.24
N GLN A 99 -18.22 18.98 -15.28
CA GLN A 99 -18.49 20.31 -14.72
C GLN A 99 -18.49 21.38 -15.81
N LYS A 100 -17.47 21.38 -16.68
CA LYS A 100 -17.40 22.31 -17.80
C LYS A 100 -18.59 22.15 -18.76
N ASP A 101 -19.00 20.92 -19.05
CA ASP A 101 -20.15 20.65 -19.90
C ASP A 101 -21.45 21.21 -19.32
N PHE A 102 -21.67 21.05 -18.01
CA PHE A 102 -22.83 21.61 -17.31
C PHE A 102 -22.78 23.14 -17.23
N GLN A 103 -21.61 23.72 -16.96
CA GLN A 103 -21.39 25.18 -16.97
C GLN A 103 -21.69 25.78 -18.35
N GLU A 104 -21.32 25.10 -19.44
CA GLU A 104 -21.66 25.52 -20.80
C GLU A 104 -23.19 25.48 -21.05
N CYS A 105 -23.89 24.46 -20.55
CA CYS A 105 -25.35 24.38 -20.66
C CYS A 105 -26.04 25.52 -19.88
N VAL A 106 -25.62 25.75 -18.63
CA VAL A 106 -26.12 26.85 -17.80
C VAL A 106 -25.84 28.18 -18.47
N LYS A 107 -24.62 28.39 -18.99
CA LYS A 107 -24.25 29.63 -19.67
C LYS A 107 -25.13 29.91 -20.89
N SER A 108 -25.46 28.90 -21.69
CA SER A 108 -26.39 29.07 -22.81
C SER A 108 -27.76 29.55 -22.32
N LEU A 109 -28.29 28.98 -21.23
CA LEU A 109 -29.58 29.38 -20.66
C LEU A 109 -29.54 30.80 -20.07
N VAL A 110 -28.42 31.21 -19.47
CA VAL A 110 -28.22 32.58 -18.98
C VAL A 110 -28.23 33.58 -20.14
N ASP A 111 -27.46 33.28 -21.20
CA ASP A 111 -27.30 34.16 -22.36
C ASP A 111 -28.58 34.24 -23.22
N ASP A 112 -29.30 33.11 -23.39
CA ASP A 112 -30.46 33.01 -24.29
C ASP A 112 -31.80 33.31 -23.61
N GLU A 113 -31.95 32.98 -22.31
CA GLU A 113 -33.24 32.97 -21.60
C GLU A 113 -33.24 33.75 -20.27
N GLN A 114 -32.18 34.53 -19.98
CA GLN A 114 -32.05 35.35 -18.76
C GLN A 114 -32.15 34.54 -17.45
N PHE A 115 -31.72 33.28 -17.46
CA PHE A 115 -31.57 32.51 -16.23
C PHE A 115 -30.59 33.20 -15.26
N PRO A 116 -30.77 33.07 -13.94
CA PRO A 116 -29.73 33.44 -12.99
C PRO A 116 -28.52 32.50 -13.14
N GLU A 117 -27.36 32.94 -12.67
CA GLU A 117 -26.18 32.06 -12.61
C GLU A 117 -26.45 30.90 -11.64
N ILE A 118 -26.31 29.66 -12.14
CA ILE A 118 -26.45 28.44 -11.34
C ILE A 118 -25.05 27.91 -11.04
N ALA A 119 -24.71 27.79 -9.75
CA ALA A 119 -23.45 27.20 -9.32
C ALA A 119 -23.39 25.71 -9.69
N VAL A 120 -22.26 25.29 -10.29
CA VAL A 120 -21.97 23.91 -10.66
C VAL A 120 -20.75 23.43 -9.86
N GLU A 121 -21.00 22.66 -8.82
CA GLU A 121 -20.00 22.24 -7.83
C GLU A 121 -19.62 20.78 -8.00
N ILE A 122 -18.34 20.46 -7.86
CA ILE A 122 -17.86 19.08 -7.76
C ILE A 122 -17.77 18.72 -6.28
N ILE A 123 -18.34 17.59 -5.89
CA ILE A 123 -18.46 17.18 -4.50
C ILE A 123 -17.89 15.79 -4.33
N ASP A 124 -17.18 15.58 -3.23
CA ASP A 124 -16.82 14.22 -2.81
C ASP A 124 -18.05 13.30 -2.80
N ASN A 125 -17.88 12.12 -3.38
CA ASN A 125 -18.95 11.15 -3.61
C ASN A 125 -18.81 9.88 -2.76
N GLU A 126 -17.86 9.81 -1.81
CA GLU A 126 -17.67 8.64 -0.94
C GLU A 126 -18.93 8.30 -0.15
N LEU A 127 -19.51 9.29 0.54
CA LEU A 127 -20.77 9.11 1.27
C LEU A 127 -21.88 8.60 0.35
N ALA A 128 -22.01 9.19 -0.84
CA ALA A 128 -23.07 8.86 -1.78
C ALA A 128 -22.93 7.44 -2.35
N LYS A 129 -21.69 6.97 -2.53
CA LYS A 129 -21.41 5.58 -2.89
C LYS A 129 -21.86 4.62 -1.81
N ILE A 130 -21.54 4.90 -0.55
CA ILE A 130 -21.93 4.05 0.57
C ILE A 130 -23.45 4.03 0.70
N TYR A 131 -24.10 5.19 0.69
CA TYR A 131 -25.57 5.28 0.72
C TYR A 131 -26.23 4.55 -0.46
N SER A 132 -25.70 4.66 -1.69
CA SER A 132 -26.30 4.01 -2.86
C SER A 132 -26.32 2.47 -2.78
N ASN A 133 -25.40 1.90 -1.99
CA ASN A 133 -25.26 0.47 -1.78
C ASN A 133 -25.78 0.02 -0.41
N SER A 134 -26.20 0.94 0.46
CA SER A 134 -26.68 0.62 1.79
C SER A 134 -28.02 -0.10 1.76
N ILE A 135 -28.31 -0.81 2.86
CA ILE A 135 -29.63 -1.41 3.07
C ILE A 135 -30.69 -0.32 3.06
N LYS A 136 -30.40 0.81 3.71
CA LYS A 136 -31.30 1.97 3.76
C LYS A 136 -31.52 2.59 2.37
N GLY A 137 -30.48 2.89 1.61
CA GLY A 137 -30.63 3.48 0.27
C GLY A 137 -31.37 2.56 -0.70
N THR A 138 -31.13 1.25 -0.59
CA THR A 138 -31.87 0.24 -1.37
C THR A 138 -33.33 0.13 -0.94
N HIS A 139 -33.63 0.31 0.34
CA HIS A 139 -35.01 0.32 0.84
C HIS A 139 -35.75 1.59 0.44
N ASP A 140 -35.12 2.76 0.62
CA ASP A 140 -35.67 4.07 0.28
C ASP A 140 -35.99 4.17 -1.21
N PHE A 141 -35.15 3.59 -2.08
CA PHE A 141 -35.31 3.62 -3.54
C PHE A 141 -35.05 2.25 -4.19
N ARG A 142 -35.98 1.32 -3.99
CA ARG A 142 -35.87 -0.08 -4.46
C ARG A 142 -35.74 -0.21 -5.97
N GLU A 143 -36.47 0.61 -6.73
CA GLU A 143 -36.51 0.52 -8.19
C GLU A 143 -35.40 1.34 -8.87
N TYR A 144 -34.69 2.18 -8.11
CA TYR A 144 -33.69 3.09 -8.68
C TYR A 144 -32.32 2.41 -8.77
N PRO A 145 -31.59 2.57 -9.87
CA PRO A 145 -30.24 2.03 -10.00
C PRO A 145 -29.27 2.73 -9.03
N PRO A 146 -28.14 2.08 -8.67
CA PRO A 146 -27.18 2.64 -7.72
C PRO A 146 -26.69 4.05 -8.07
N LEU A 147 -26.39 4.33 -9.34
CA LEU A 147 -25.94 5.66 -9.79
C LEU A 147 -27.00 6.75 -9.61
N LEU A 148 -28.29 6.41 -9.75
CA LEU A 148 -29.38 7.35 -9.49
C LEU A 148 -29.50 7.63 -7.98
N ARG A 149 -29.38 6.59 -7.14
CA ARG A 149 -29.32 6.76 -5.68
C ARG A 149 -28.12 7.60 -5.24
N GLN A 150 -26.98 7.42 -5.90
CA GLN A 150 -25.79 8.24 -5.68
C GLN A 150 -26.04 9.71 -6.06
N ALA A 151 -26.68 9.97 -7.20
CA ALA A 151 -27.07 11.32 -7.62
C ALA A 151 -27.99 11.99 -6.58
N ILE A 152 -28.97 11.26 -6.05
CA ILE A 152 -29.88 11.75 -5.00
C ILE A 152 -29.12 12.11 -3.73
N SER A 153 -28.22 11.25 -3.26
CA SER A 153 -27.41 11.47 -2.06
C SER A 153 -26.47 12.67 -2.20
N LEU A 154 -25.87 12.88 -3.38
CA LEU A 154 -25.03 14.06 -3.67
C LEU A 154 -25.82 15.37 -3.54
N ALA A 155 -27.05 15.40 -4.07
CA ALA A 155 -27.91 16.58 -3.96
C ALA A 155 -28.34 16.85 -2.51
N ARG A 156 -28.74 15.80 -1.77
CA ARG A 156 -29.10 15.92 -0.34
C ARG A 156 -27.91 16.36 0.52
N ARG A 157 -26.70 15.92 0.20
CA ARG A 157 -25.46 16.36 0.87
C ARG A 157 -25.21 17.85 0.73
N ILE A 158 -25.50 18.46 -0.43
CA ILE A 158 -25.43 19.93 -0.57
C ILE A 158 -26.48 20.61 0.31
N GLN A 159 -27.71 20.08 0.33
CA GLN A 159 -28.81 20.69 1.07
C GLN A 159 -28.54 20.72 2.57
N ASP A 160 -28.18 19.57 3.14
CA ASP A 160 -27.76 19.48 4.53
C ASP A 160 -26.84 18.26 4.74
N PRO A 161 -25.52 18.49 4.93
CA PRO A 161 -24.59 17.41 5.20
C PRO A 161 -24.93 16.63 6.48
N LEU A 162 -25.37 17.29 7.56
CA LEU A 162 -25.64 16.64 8.84
C LEU A 162 -26.76 15.61 8.70
N ILE A 163 -27.85 15.98 8.01
CA ILE A 163 -28.97 15.06 7.73
C ILE A 163 -28.47 13.89 6.88
N GLU A 164 -27.74 14.16 5.80
CA GLU A 164 -27.32 13.12 4.87
C GLU A 164 -26.30 12.14 5.48
N PHE A 165 -25.29 12.64 6.22
CA PHE A 165 -24.34 11.79 6.97
C PHE A 165 -25.04 10.94 8.01
N SER A 166 -26.08 11.47 8.67
CA SER A 166 -26.84 10.70 9.64
C SER A 166 -27.49 9.48 8.99
N GLN A 167 -27.79 9.46 7.69
CA GLN A 167 -28.43 8.30 7.03
C GLN A 167 -27.57 7.03 7.08
N LEU A 168 -26.26 7.15 7.34
CA LEU A 168 -25.34 6.02 7.49
C LEU A 168 -25.20 5.54 8.95
N CYS A 169 -25.77 6.28 9.90
CA CYS A 169 -25.82 5.91 11.32
C CYS A 169 -27.02 5.02 11.59
N THR A 170 -26.94 3.80 11.06
CA THR A 170 -27.94 2.73 11.23
C THR A 170 -27.39 1.63 12.13
N ALA A 171 -28.18 0.58 12.36
CA ALA A 171 -27.71 -0.60 13.09
C ALA A 171 -26.57 -1.34 12.38
N ASP A 172 -26.39 -1.11 11.08
CA ASP A 172 -25.33 -1.71 10.26
C ASP A 172 -24.03 -0.89 10.29
N GLU A 173 -24.04 0.29 10.92
CA GLU A 173 -22.87 1.14 11.18
C GLU A 173 -22.05 1.47 9.91
N GLU A 174 -22.75 1.66 8.80
CA GLU A 174 -22.16 1.96 7.48
C GLU A 174 -21.36 3.27 7.47
N ILE A 175 -21.58 4.14 8.47
CA ILE A 175 -20.76 5.34 8.73
C ILE A 175 -19.26 5.03 8.90
N LEU A 176 -18.92 3.82 9.34
CA LEU A 176 -17.54 3.34 9.50
C LEU A 176 -16.87 2.99 8.16
N CYS A 177 -17.64 2.86 7.07
CA CYS A 177 -17.10 2.61 5.73
C CYS A 177 -16.52 3.88 5.09
N ILE A 178 -16.80 5.06 5.63
CA ILE A 178 -16.14 6.30 5.22
C ILE A 178 -14.70 6.29 5.74
N ARG A 179 -13.75 6.70 4.88
CA ARG A 179 -12.34 6.76 5.22
C ARG A 179 -11.99 8.15 5.76
N TYR A 180 -12.10 8.33 7.07
CA TYR A 180 -11.74 9.60 7.71
C TYR A 180 -10.22 9.78 7.85
N HIS A 181 -9.48 8.66 7.97
CA HIS A 181 -8.03 8.67 8.14
C HIS A 181 -7.38 7.38 7.61
N SER A 182 -6.12 7.44 7.13
CA SER A 182 -5.37 6.28 6.62
C SER A 182 -5.16 5.19 7.69
N LEU A 183 -4.99 5.61 8.94
CA LEU A 183 -4.77 4.74 10.11
C LEU A 183 -6.06 4.31 10.85
N GLN A 184 -7.25 4.60 10.32
CA GLN A 184 -8.53 4.31 10.97
C GLN A 184 -8.69 2.85 11.37
N ASP A 185 -8.18 1.91 10.55
CA ASP A 185 -8.27 0.47 10.81
C ASP A 185 -7.39 -0.01 11.98
N HIS A 186 -6.53 0.87 12.52
CA HIS A 186 -5.75 0.60 13.72
C HIS A 186 -6.46 0.99 15.02
N LEU A 187 -7.63 1.63 14.94
CA LEU A 187 -8.44 1.97 16.10
C LEU A 187 -9.39 0.83 16.45
N TYR A 188 -9.74 0.73 17.73
CA TYR A 188 -10.86 -0.11 18.13
C TYR A 188 -12.15 0.48 17.56
N LYS A 189 -12.99 -0.39 16.99
CA LYS A 189 -14.25 -0.02 16.36
C LYS A 189 -15.16 0.79 17.28
N GLU A 190 -15.24 0.38 18.55
CA GLU A 190 -16.11 1.01 19.57
C GLU A 190 -15.65 2.44 19.86
N ASP A 191 -14.35 2.65 20.07
CA ASP A 191 -13.78 3.99 20.32
C ASP A 191 -14.04 4.93 19.13
N LEU A 192 -13.84 4.45 17.90
CA LEU A 192 -14.11 5.25 16.70
C LEU A 192 -15.60 5.62 16.60
N LEU A 193 -16.50 4.66 16.79
CA LEU A 193 -17.93 4.88 16.72
C LEU A 193 -18.43 5.84 17.80
N GLU A 194 -17.93 5.70 19.03
CA GLU A 194 -18.25 6.60 20.14
C GLU A 194 -17.87 8.04 19.82
N ASN A 195 -16.66 8.27 19.30
CA ASN A 195 -16.20 9.61 18.94
C ASN A 195 -16.96 10.19 17.75
N LEU A 196 -17.32 9.36 16.75
CA LEU A 196 -18.18 9.80 15.64
C LEU A 196 -19.57 10.20 16.14
N TYR A 197 -20.19 9.38 17.00
CA TYR A 197 -21.52 9.69 17.56
C TYR A 197 -21.48 10.89 18.50
N LEU A 198 -20.39 11.11 19.22
CA LEU A 198 -20.19 12.34 19.99
C LEU A 198 -20.26 13.58 19.09
N GLU A 199 -19.63 13.53 17.90
CA GLU A 199 -19.70 14.65 16.96
C GLU A 199 -21.11 14.84 16.38
N PHE A 200 -21.83 13.75 16.07
CA PHE A 200 -23.25 13.84 15.69
C PHE A 200 -24.10 14.46 16.80
N ILE A 201 -23.88 14.09 18.06
CA ILE A 201 -24.57 14.69 19.20
C ILE A 201 -24.24 16.18 19.26
N ASN A 202 -22.97 16.58 19.21
CA ASN A 202 -22.58 17.99 19.25
C ASN A 202 -23.26 18.82 18.16
N ARG A 203 -23.17 18.38 16.89
CA ARG A 203 -23.74 19.13 15.76
C ARG A 203 -25.26 19.09 15.71
N THR A 204 -25.88 17.98 16.06
CA THR A 204 -27.35 17.88 16.09
C THR A 204 -27.94 18.80 17.14
N ASN A 205 -27.34 18.89 18.33
CA ASN A 205 -27.84 19.74 19.40
C ASN A 205 -27.48 21.22 19.18
N GLU A 206 -26.37 21.53 18.51
CA GLU A 206 -26.06 22.90 18.06
C GLU A 206 -27.10 23.40 17.06
N VAL A 207 -27.45 22.60 16.05
CA VAL A 207 -28.46 22.98 15.02
C VAL A 207 -29.88 22.97 15.61
N GLY A 208 -30.20 21.97 16.41
CA GLY A 208 -31.56 21.68 16.88
C GLY A 208 -32.35 20.83 15.87
N VAL A 209 -33.36 20.10 16.35
CA VAL A 209 -34.16 19.20 15.52
C VAL A 209 -35.63 19.57 15.63
N ASP A 210 -36.26 19.83 14.49
CA ASP A 210 -37.70 19.99 14.41
C ASP A 210 -38.39 18.62 14.40
N ILE A 211 -39.08 18.30 15.49
CA ILE A 211 -39.73 17.00 15.67
C ILE A 211 -40.97 16.86 14.77
N ASN A 212 -41.67 17.95 14.46
CA ASN A 212 -42.81 17.91 13.55
C ASN A 212 -42.32 17.60 12.13
N LEU A 213 -41.21 18.21 11.72
CA LEU A 213 -40.56 17.89 10.44
C LEU A 213 -40.07 16.43 10.42
N ALA A 214 -39.47 15.94 11.51
CA ALA A 214 -39.06 14.54 11.63
C ALA A 214 -40.23 13.55 11.58
N VAL A 215 -41.42 13.93 12.06
CA VAL A 215 -42.61 13.08 11.92
C VAL A 215 -43.04 12.99 10.45
N GLN A 216 -42.99 14.09 9.71
CA GLN A 216 -43.46 14.17 8.33
C GLN A 216 -42.44 13.63 7.31
N ASN A 217 -41.16 13.91 7.51
CA ASN A 217 -40.07 13.60 6.58
C ASN A 217 -39.17 12.48 7.13
N SER A 218 -39.01 11.40 6.38
CA SER A 218 -38.22 10.24 6.80
C SER A 218 -36.72 10.51 6.91
N LEU A 219 -36.20 11.55 6.24
CA LEU A 219 -34.77 11.90 6.23
C LEU A 219 -34.31 12.46 7.58
N THR A 220 -35.12 13.33 8.18
CA THR A 220 -34.78 14.02 9.43
C THR A 220 -35.00 13.16 10.68
N VAL A 221 -35.77 12.06 10.57
CA VAL A 221 -36.00 11.10 11.66
C VAL A 221 -34.69 10.61 12.28
N ASN A 222 -33.65 10.35 11.47
CA ASN A 222 -32.46 9.71 11.98
C ASN A 222 -31.62 10.62 12.90
N LEU A 223 -31.80 11.94 12.82
CA LEU A 223 -31.17 12.89 13.74
C LEU A 223 -31.75 12.84 15.15
N VAL A 224 -33.01 12.39 15.30
CA VAL A 224 -33.70 12.36 16.61
C VAL A 224 -32.94 11.50 17.62
N GLN A 225 -32.19 10.49 17.16
CA GLN A 225 -31.39 9.65 18.05
C GLN A 225 -30.20 10.38 18.69
N PHE A 226 -29.75 11.50 18.12
CA PHE A 226 -28.59 12.27 18.58
C PHE A 226 -28.97 13.47 19.45
N ILE A 227 -30.26 13.71 19.68
CA ILE A 227 -30.72 14.72 20.64
C ILE A 227 -30.31 14.30 22.06
N CYS A 228 -29.75 15.24 22.84
CA CYS A 228 -29.32 14.99 24.22
C CYS A 228 -30.43 14.32 25.05
N GLY A 229 -30.09 13.23 25.75
CA GLY A 229 -31.04 12.45 26.57
C GLY A 229 -31.92 11.46 25.78
N LEU A 230 -31.96 11.59 24.45
CA LEU A 230 -32.48 10.58 23.53
C LEU A 230 -31.36 9.63 23.07
N GLY A 231 -31.75 8.70 22.24
CA GLY A 231 -30.97 7.61 21.70
C GLY A 231 -31.88 6.80 20.79
N THR A 232 -31.35 5.85 20.02
CA THR A 232 -32.12 5.15 18.96
C THR A 232 -33.48 4.65 19.45
N ARG A 233 -33.53 4.02 20.63
CA ARG A 233 -34.80 3.50 21.21
C ARG A 233 -35.79 4.60 21.61
N LYS A 234 -35.32 5.64 22.32
CA LYS A 234 -36.20 6.70 22.83
C LYS A 234 -36.67 7.63 21.72
N GLY A 235 -35.79 7.96 20.77
CA GLY A 235 -36.13 8.78 19.61
C GLY A 235 -37.18 8.11 18.73
N LEU A 236 -37.01 6.81 18.42
CA LEU A 236 -38.02 6.06 17.69
C LEU A 236 -39.35 5.96 18.43
N ALA A 237 -39.33 5.80 19.75
CA ALA A 237 -40.56 5.78 20.57
C ALA A 237 -41.30 7.12 20.49
N LEU A 238 -40.59 8.25 20.59
CA LEU A 238 -41.16 9.59 20.46
C LEU A 238 -41.86 9.77 19.10
N ILE A 239 -41.14 9.50 18.01
CA ILE A 239 -41.68 9.64 16.64
C ILE A 239 -42.87 8.71 16.43
N LYS A 240 -42.82 7.49 16.97
CA LYS A 240 -43.93 6.54 16.89
C LYS A 240 -45.18 7.05 17.62
N VAL A 241 -45.05 7.61 18.81
CA VAL A 241 -46.19 8.15 19.58
C VAL A 241 -46.86 9.29 18.80
N LEU A 242 -46.09 10.24 18.28
CA LEU A 242 -46.63 11.36 17.51
C LEU A 242 -47.31 10.90 16.20
N LYS A 243 -46.71 9.93 15.49
CA LYS A 243 -47.33 9.32 14.29
C LYS A 243 -48.63 8.59 14.59
N GLN A 244 -48.69 7.83 15.68
CA GLN A 244 -49.87 7.02 16.05
C GLN A 244 -51.03 7.88 16.54
N THR A 245 -50.73 8.96 17.25
CA THR A 245 -51.74 9.89 17.76
C THR A 245 -52.18 10.91 16.71
N ASN A 246 -51.43 11.02 15.60
CA ASN A 246 -51.60 12.06 14.59
C ASN A 246 -51.62 13.48 15.21
N GLN A 247 -50.83 13.66 16.28
CA GLN A 247 -50.71 14.92 16.99
C GLN A 247 -49.47 15.66 16.49
N ARG A 248 -49.63 16.96 16.21
CA ARG A 248 -48.53 17.89 16.04
C ARG A 248 -48.02 18.29 17.44
N LEU A 249 -46.71 18.39 17.60
CA LEU A 249 -46.11 18.93 18.82
C LEU A 249 -46.23 20.47 18.77
N GLU A 250 -47.06 21.03 19.65
CA GLU A 250 -47.38 22.46 19.71
C GLU A 250 -46.54 23.20 20.76
N ASN A 251 -46.18 22.53 21.86
CA ASN A 251 -45.33 23.10 22.90
C ASN A 251 -44.46 22.02 23.57
N ARG A 252 -43.38 22.44 24.23
CA ARG A 252 -42.44 21.50 24.87
C ARG A 252 -43.09 20.73 26.03
N THR A 253 -44.09 21.27 26.71
CA THR A 253 -44.79 20.58 27.81
C THR A 253 -45.48 19.29 27.35
N GLN A 254 -45.94 19.23 26.09
CA GLN A 254 -46.51 18.03 25.48
C GLN A 254 -45.51 16.85 25.39
N LEU A 255 -44.20 17.10 25.45
CA LEU A 255 -43.21 16.03 25.55
C LEU A 255 -43.39 15.20 26.83
N VAL A 256 -43.82 15.83 27.92
CA VAL A 256 -44.09 15.16 29.20
C VAL A 256 -45.52 14.63 29.22
N THR A 257 -46.51 15.46 28.87
CA THR A 257 -47.93 15.13 29.07
C THR A 257 -48.47 14.16 28.01
N ALA A 258 -48.09 14.34 26.74
CA ALA A 258 -48.57 13.54 25.61
C ALA A 258 -47.56 12.48 25.15
N CYS A 259 -46.26 12.78 25.17
CA CYS A 259 -45.20 11.84 24.76
C CYS A 259 -44.64 11.01 25.93
N HIS A 260 -45.13 11.23 27.15
CA HIS A 260 -44.77 10.48 28.36
C HIS A 260 -43.25 10.45 28.65
N MET A 261 -42.52 11.53 28.34
CA MET A 261 -41.11 11.63 28.70
C MET A 261 -40.93 11.79 30.20
N GLY A 262 -39.95 11.07 30.75
CA GLY A 262 -39.54 11.24 32.15
C GLY A 262 -38.80 12.57 32.37
N PRO A 263 -38.82 13.12 33.60
CA PRO A 263 -38.33 14.46 33.90
C PRO A 263 -36.85 14.67 33.56
N LYS A 264 -35.98 13.69 33.82
CA LYS A 264 -34.55 13.78 33.46
C LYS A 264 -34.32 13.83 31.94
N VAL A 265 -35.14 13.10 31.18
CA VAL A 265 -35.02 13.08 29.71
C VAL A 265 -35.48 14.42 29.15
N PHE A 266 -36.61 14.93 29.66
CA PHE A 266 -37.15 16.24 29.28
C PHE A 266 -36.15 17.38 29.52
N ILE A 267 -35.52 17.43 30.71
CA ILE A 267 -34.49 18.42 31.02
C ILE A 267 -33.32 18.33 30.03
N ASN A 268 -32.91 17.12 29.66
CA ASN A 268 -31.78 16.96 28.74
C ASN A 268 -32.11 17.32 27.29
N CYS A 269 -33.35 17.12 26.82
CA CYS A 269 -33.68 17.25 25.40
C CYS A 269 -34.42 18.54 25.02
N SER A 270 -35.14 19.17 25.94
CA SER A 270 -36.16 20.16 25.59
C SER A 270 -35.60 21.38 24.87
N GLY A 271 -34.42 21.89 25.25
CA GLY A 271 -33.77 23.03 24.59
C GLY A 271 -33.27 22.76 23.16
N PHE A 272 -33.15 21.48 22.77
CA PHE A 272 -32.65 21.06 21.46
C PHE A 272 -33.78 20.65 20.50
N ILE A 273 -34.99 20.52 21.02
CA ILE A 273 -36.20 20.27 20.22
C ILE A 273 -36.73 21.63 19.74
N LYS A 274 -36.67 21.82 18.43
CA LYS A 274 -37.21 22.98 17.74
C LYS A 274 -38.70 22.78 17.49
N ILE A 275 -39.46 23.82 17.75
CA ILE A 275 -40.87 23.92 17.37
C ILE A 275 -41.02 25.22 16.57
N ASP A 276 -41.44 25.12 15.31
CA ASP A 276 -41.73 26.31 14.51
C ASP A 276 -43.03 26.98 15.01
N THR A 277 -42.86 27.95 15.92
CA THR A 277 -43.97 28.70 16.53
C THR A 277 -44.66 29.62 15.51
N ASN A 278 -43.96 30.08 14.47
CA ASN A 278 -44.56 30.92 13.43
C ASN A 278 -45.58 30.10 12.61
N SER A 279 -45.25 28.85 12.28
CA SER A 279 -46.16 27.93 11.59
C SER A 279 -47.31 27.43 12.47
N LEU A 280 -47.26 27.63 13.79
CA LEU A 280 -48.31 27.23 14.72
C LEU A 280 -49.36 28.32 14.97
N GLY A 281 -48.96 29.60 14.97
CA GLY A 281 -49.78 30.74 15.40
C GLY A 281 -51.16 30.84 14.73
N ASP A 282 -51.29 30.49 13.46
CA ASP A 282 -52.57 30.51 12.72
C ASP A 282 -53.35 29.19 12.79
N SER A 283 -52.77 28.14 13.37
CA SER A 283 -53.23 26.74 13.22
C SER A 283 -53.66 26.04 14.51
N THR A 284 -53.50 26.68 15.68
CA THR A 284 -53.90 26.12 16.98
C THR A 284 -54.61 27.15 17.85
N GLU A 285 -55.57 26.68 18.66
CA GLU A 285 -56.26 27.48 19.68
C GLU A 285 -55.48 27.50 21.02
N ALA A 286 -54.40 26.70 21.12
CA ALA A 286 -53.56 26.65 22.30
C ALA A 286 -52.63 27.87 22.40
N TYR A 287 -52.32 28.29 23.64
CA TYR A 287 -51.29 29.31 23.88
C TYR A 287 -49.94 28.84 23.30
N VAL A 288 -49.36 29.66 22.41
CA VAL A 288 -48.06 29.41 21.78
C VAL A 288 -46.99 30.14 22.57
N GLU A 289 -46.14 29.39 23.27
CA GLU A 289 -44.98 29.96 23.95
C GLU A 289 -43.89 30.29 22.92
N VAL A 290 -43.62 31.57 22.70
CA VAL A 290 -42.72 32.02 21.62
C VAL A 290 -41.28 31.54 21.82
N LEU A 291 -40.88 31.33 23.09
CA LEU A 291 -39.57 30.78 23.47
C LEU A 291 -39.38 29.32 23.03
N ASP A 292 -40.44 28.55 22.78
CA ASP A 292 -40.33 27.17 22.25
C ASP A 292 -39.75 27.17 20.81
N GLY A 293 -39.82 28.31 20.13
CA GLY A 293 -39.15 28.57 18.85
C GLY A 293 -37.71 29.06 18.99
N SER A 294 -37.05 28.88 20.14
CA SER A 294 -35.66 29.26 20.41
C SER A 294 -34.89 28.16 21.16
N ARG A 295 -33.56 28.28 21.29
CA ARG A 295 -32.75 27.37 22.13
C ARG A 295 -32.82 27.67 23.63
N VAL A 296 -33.55 28.70 24.04
CA VAL A 296 -33.76 29.00 25.47
C VAL A 296 -34.41 27.79 26.12
N HIS A 297 -33.85 27.33 27.23
CA HIS A 297 -34.36 26.14 27.93
C HIS A 297 -35.57 26.51 28.80
N PRO A 298 -36.62 25.65 28.92
CA PRO A 298 -37.81 25.92 29.73
C PRO A 298 -37.53 26.34 31.19
N GLU A 299 -36.44 25.86 31.79
CA GLU A 299 -36.04 26.23 33.16
C GLU A 299 -35.66 27.72 33.29
N THR A 300 -35.38 28.39 32.17
CA THR A 300 -34.88 29.78 32.10
C THR A 300 -35.88 30.74 31.46
N TYR A 301 -37.11 30.30 31.16
CA TYR A 301 -38.12 31.14 30.51
C TYR A 301 -38.46 32.39 31.33
N GLU A 302 -38.52 32.26 32.65
CA GLU A 302 -38.76 33.41 33.52
C GLU A 302 -37.61 34.43 33.48
N TRP A 303 -36.37 34.01 33.24
CA TRP A 303 -35.25 34.93 33.09
C TRP A 303 -35.34 35.68 31.76
N ALA A 304 -35.69 34.99 30.67
CA ALA A 304 -35.91 35.63 29.38
C ALA A 304 -37.06 36.65 29.42
N ARG A 305 -38.17 36.31 30.07
CA ARG A 305 -39.30 37.23 30.31
C ARG A 305 -38.87 38.45 31.12
N LYS A 306 -38.13 38.26 32.20
CA LYS A 306 -37.63 39.37 33.02
C LYS A 306 -36.66 40.26 32.26
N MET A 307 -35.73 39.67 31.49
CA MET A 307 -34.83 40.42 30.62
C MET A 307 -35.59 41.29 29.62
N ALA A 308 -36.71 40.79 29.08
CA ALA A 308 -37.55 41.55 28.16
C ALA A 308 -38.24 42.73 28.85
N VAL A 309 -38.84 42.51 30.02
CA VAL A 309 -39.48 43.57 30.83
C VAL A 309 -38.47 44.65 31.23
N ASP A 310 -37.30 44.26 31.74
CA ASP A 310 -36.26 45.18 32.19
C ASP A 310 -35.68 45.99 31.01
N ALA A 311 -35.51 45.38 29.84
CA ALA A 311 -35.01 46.06 28.64
C ALA A 311 -36.02 47.05 28.02
N LEU A 312 -37.32 46.87 28.29
CA LEU A 312 -38.37 47.80 27.84
C LEU A 312 -38.68 48.90 28.86
N GLU A 313 -38.04 48.87 30.04
CA GLU A 313 -38.28 49.82 31.14
C GLU A 313 -39.77 49.94 31.50
N TYR A 314 -40.53 48.83 31.46
CA TYR A 314 -41.92 48.84 31.85
C TYR A 314 -42.07 49.12 33.36
N ASP A 315 -43.01 49.97 33.74
CA ASP A 315 -43.35 50.21 35.14
C ASP A 315 -43.93 48.92 35.77
N ASP A 316 -43.39 48.52 36.94
CA ASP A 316 -43.64 47.24 37.63
C ASP A 316 -45.12 46.91 37.91
N GLU A 317 -46.03 47.88 37.84
CA GLU A 317 -47.45 47.71 38.20
C GLU A 317 -48.33 47.19 37.04
N ASP A 318 -47.91 47.29 35.76
CA ASP A 318 -48.71 46.92 34.58
C ASP A 318 -47.96 46.03 33.53
N ALA A 319 -46.76 45.54 33.86
CA ALA A 319 -45.94 44.78 32.90
C ALA A 319 -46.54 43.40 32.55
N ASN A 320 -46.91 43.19 31.28
CA ASN A 320 -47.23 41.87 30.73
C ASN A 320 -45.95 41.20 30.19
N PRO A 321 -45.38 40.19 30.87
CA PRO A 321 -44.08 39.62 30.47
C PRO A 321 -44.11 38.87 29.14
N ALA A 322 -45.28 38.35 28.73
CA ALA A 322 -45.43 37.72 27.43
C ALA A 322 -45.46 38.76 26.30
N GLY A 323 -46.20 39.86 26.49
CA GLY A 323 -46.24 40.98 25.53
C GLY A 323 -44.89 41.69 25.41
N ALA A 324 -44.17 41.85 26.52
CA ALA A 324 -42.80 42.38 26.52
C ALA A 324 -41.85 41.52 25.66
N LEU A 325 -42.00 40.19 25.73
CA LEU A 325 -41.18 39.28 24.94
C LEU A 325 -41.50 39.39 23.44
N GLU A 326 -42.78 39.49 23.07
CA GLU A 326 -43.20 39.71 21.68
C GLU A 326 -42.63 41.03 21.13
N GLU A 327 -42.71 42.13 21.89
CA GLU A 327 -42.13 43.42 21.49
C GLU A 327 -40.61 43.34 21.33
N ILE A 328 -39.90 42.63 22.22
CA ILE A 328 -38.46 42.41 22.11
C ILE A 328 -38.10 41.57 20.88
N LEU A 329 -38.93 40.60 20.49
CA LEU A 329 -38.68 39.83 19.27
C LEU A 329 -38.90 40.64 17.99
N GLU A 330 -39.76 41.67 18.04
CA GLU A 330 -39.91 42.65 16.96
C GLU A 330 -38.79 43.69 16.95
N SER A 331 -38.27 44.07 18.12
CA SER A 331 -37.25 45.12 18.33
C SER A 331 -36.08 44.63 19.21
N PRO A 332 -35.29 43.64 18.74
CA PRO A 332 -34.29 42.95 19.56
C PRO A 332 -33.10 43.83 19.98
N GLU A 333 -32.87 44.95 19.28
CA GLU A 333 -31.80 45.89 19.61
C GLU A 333 -31.90 46.50 21.01
N ARG A 334 -33.10 46.54 21.60
CA ARG A 334 -33.32 47.06 22.95
C ARG A 334 -32.60 46.23 24.03
N LEU A 335 -32.32 44.95 23.75
CA LEU A 335 -31.55 44.09 24.66
C LEU A 335 -30.05 44.46 24.74
N LYS A 336 -29.54 45.35 23.88
CA LYS A 336 -28.11 45.72 23.86
C LYS A 336 -27.72 46.56 25.07
N ASP A 337 -28.64 47.38 25.56
CA ASP A 337 -28.39 48.33 26.65
C ASP A 337 -28.54 47.67 28.04
N LEU A 338 -29.02 46.43 28.08
CA LEU A 338 -29.16 45.65 29.31
C LEU A 338 -27.79 45.15 29.82
N ASP A 339 -27.44 45.53 31.06
CA ASP A 339 -26.24 45.05 31.76
C ASP A 339 -26.46 43.63 32.31
N LEU A 340 -26.07 42.64 31.50
CA LEU A 340 -26.20 41.21 31.86
C LEU A 340 -25.26 40.78 32.98
N ASP A 341 -24.13 41.47 33.18
CA ASP A 341 -23.18 41.12 34.22
C ASP A 341 -23.74 41.51 35.60
N ALA A 342 -24.37 42.69 35.69
CA ALA A 342 -25.10 43.12 36.88
C ALA A 342 -26.28 42.16 37.18
N PHE A 343 -27.04 41.76 36.16
CA PHE A 343 -28.13 40.81 36.31
C PHE A 343 -27.64 39.43 36.79
N ALA A 344 -26.51 38.95 36.27
CA ALA A 344 -25.90 37.69 36.69
C ALA A 344 -25.47 37.72 38.17
N VAL A 345 -24.89 38.83 38.64
CA VAL A 345 -24.51 39.01 40.04
C VAL A 345 -25.75 38.97 40.96
N GLU A 346 -26.86 39.54 40.52
CA GLU A 346 -28.12 39.50 41.30
C GLU A 346 -28.71 38.08 41.36
N LEU A 347 -28.70 37.33 40.25
CA LEU A 347 -29.08 35.91 40.26
C LEU A 347 -28.18 35.07 41.17
N GLU A 348 -26.88 35.37 41.20
CA GLU A 348 -25.93 34.68 42.08
C GLU A 348 -26.24 34.96 43.56
N ARG A 349 -26.58 36.21 43.90
CA ARG A 349 -27.01 36.59 45.26
C ARG A 349 -28.29 35.88 45.70
N GLN A 350 -29.20 35.62 44.77
CA GLN A 350 -30.45 34.88 45.02
C GLN A 350 -30.24 33.36 45.11
N GLY A 351 -29.01 32.87 44.90
CA GLY A 351 -28.65 31.47 45.07
C GLY A 351 -28.77 30.61 43.81
N PHE A 352 -28.96 31.22 42.63
CA PHE A 352 -29.01 30.49 41.35
C PHE A 352 -27.61 30.18 40.77
N GLY A 353 -26.56 30.70 41.39
CA GLY A 353 -25.17 30.60 40.93
C GLY A 353 -24.85 31.56 39.78
N ASN A 354 -23.63 31.46 39.24
CA ASN A 354 -23.21 32.30 38.12
C ASN A 354 -23.90 31.85 36.82
N LYS A 355 -24.80 32.70 36.30
CA LYS A 355 -25.59 32.47 35.08
C LYS A 355 -25.25 33.44 33.94
N SER A 356 -24.10 34.11 34.01
CA SER A 356 -23.65 35.06 32.99
C SER A 356 -23.78 34.51 31.56
N ILE A 357 -23.13 33.38 31.26
CA ILE A 357 -23.16 32.75 29.93
C ILE A 357 -24.60 32.48 29.47
N THR A 358 -25.44 31.92 30.34
CA THR A 358 -26.84 31.63 30.03
C THR A 358 -27.62 32.89 29.64
N LEU A 359 -27.39 34.02 30.30
CA LEU A 359 -28.04 35.29 29.95
C LEU A 359 -27.56 35.82 28.59
N TYR A 360 -26.26 35.69 28.29
CA TYR A 360 -25.73 36.05 26.97
C TYR A 360 -26.31 35.17 25.86
N ASP A 361 -26.47 33.87 26.11
CA ASP A 361 -27.09 32.93 25.17
C ASP A 361 -28.59 33.25 24.96
N ILE A 362 -29.32 33.56 26.04
CA ILE A 362 -30.72 34.01 25.95
C ILE A 362 -30.80 35.27 25.08
N ARG A 363 -29.96 36.28 25.34
CA ARG A 363 -29.92 37.50 24.51
C ARG A 363 -29.63 37.18 23.04
N ALA A 364 -28.70 36.26 22.77
CA ALA A 364 -28.37 35.86 21.40
C ALA A 364 -29.57 35.18 20.69
N GLU A 365 -30.29 34.31 21.39
CA GLU A 365 -31.48 33.63 20.85
C GLU A 365 -32.67 34.58 20.67
N LEU A 366 -32.88 35.55 21.56
CA LEU A 366 -33.90 36.59 21.38
C LEU A 366 -33.58 37.52 20.20
N ASN A 367 -32.29 37.80 19.95
CA ASN A 367 -31.87 38.54 18.76
C ASN A 367 -32.10 37.76 17.46
N SER A 368 -31.87 36.45 17.48
CA SER A 368 -31.96 35.60 16.28
C SER A 368 -32.25 34.15 16.68
N ARG A 369 -33.54 33.82 16.72
CA ARG A 369 -34.04 32.49 17.11
C ARG A 369 -33.47 31.38 16.24
N TYR A 370 -32.93 30.34 16.87
CA TYR A 370 -32.36 29.17 16.18
C TYR A 370 -31.38 29.52 15.05
N LYS A 371 -30.61 30.61 15.20
CA LYS A 371 -29.57 30.97 14.23
C LYS A 371 -28.67 29.76 13.97
N ASP A 372 -28.39 29.46 12.71
CA ASP A 372 -27.45 28.42 12.33
C ASP A 372 -26.03 28.90 12.66
N LEU A 373 -25.35 28.18 13.56
CA LEU A 373 -24.00 28.47 14.02
C LEU A 373 -22.93 27.68 13.25
N ARG A 374 -23.35 26.79 12.34
CA ARG A 374 -22.42 26.04 11.50
C ARG A 374 -21.63 26.99 10.60
N THR A 375 -20.43 26.56 10.24
CA THR A 375 -19.62 27.25 9.23
C THR A 375 -20.40 27.30 7.91
N SER A 376 -20.48 28.50 7.32
CA SER A 376 -21.11 28.68 6.01
C SER A 376 -20.44 27.80 4.95
N TYR A 377 -21.24 27.32 4.00
CA TYR A 377 -20.74 26.51 2.90
C TYR A 377 -19.63 27.23 2.12
N ARG A 378 -18.59 26.49 1.75
CA ARG A 378 -17.52 26.94 0.84
C ARG A 378 -17.33 25.93 -0.27
N SER A 379 -17.09 26.43 -1.48
CA SER A 379 -16.71 25.59 -2.61
C SER A 379 -15.37 24.89 -2.34
N THR A 380 -15.19 23.74 -2.97
CA THR A 380 -14.00 22.91 -2.78
C THR A 380 -12.75 23.60 -3.33
N THR A 381 -11.66 23.58 -2.56
CA THR A 381 -10.37 24.12 -3.01
C THR A 381 -9.73 23.22 -4.06
N SER A 382 -8.78 23.76 -4.85
CA SER A 382 -8.09 22.94 -5.86
C SER A 382 -7.32 21.76 -5.24
N GLU A 383 -6.79 21.90 -4.03
CA GLU A 383 -6.10 20.82 -3.30
C GLU A 383 -7.07 19.71 -2.89
N GLU A 384 -8.18 20.07 -2.24
CA GLU A 384 -9.24 19.12 -1.88
C GLU A 384 -9.80 18.41 -3.13
N LEU A 385 -10.02 19.15 -4.21
CA LEU A 385 -10.49 18.59 -5.48
C LEU A 385 -9.44 17.64 -6.09
N PHE A 386 -8.16 17.96 -5.98
CA PHE A 386 -7.09 17.08 -6.42
C PHE A 386 -7.10 15.76 -5.67
N ASP A 387 -7.20 15.80 -4.34
CA ASP A 387 -7.25 14.60 -3.50
C ASP A 387 -8.48 13.75 -3.83
N TYR A 388 -9.67 14.35 -3.91
CA TYR A 388 -10.90 13.61 -4.15
C TYR A 388 -10.98 13.00 -5.55
N LEU A 389 -10.45 13.66 -6.59
CA LEU A 389 -10.52 13.16 -7.96
C LEU A 389 -9.38 12.18 -8.32
N THR A 390 -8.25 12.25 -7.62
CA THR A 390 -7.12 11.33 -7.82
C THR A 390 -7.14 10.16 -6.85
N LYS A 391 -7.88 10.29 -5.74
CA LYS A 391 -7.90 9.36 -4.60
C LYS A 391 -6.51 9.18 -3.97
N GLU A 392 -5.68 10.23 -4.06
CA GLU A 392 -4.37 10.31 -3.45
C GLU A 392 -4.40 11.26 -2.24
N THR A 393 -3.48 11.05 -1.31
CA THR A 393 -3.26 11.93 -0.17
C THR A 393 -1.82 12.46 -0.17
N PRO A 394 -1.50 13.48 0.63
CA PRO A 394 -0.11 13.93 0.82
C PRO A 394 0.86 12.82 1.29
N GLU A 395 0.35 11.72 1.87
CA GLU A 395 1.15 10.56 2.26
C GLU A 395 1.42 9.61 1.07
N THR A 396 0.44 9.47 0.17
CA THR A 396 0.54 8.58 -1.00
C THR A 396 1.12 9.29 -2.22
N LEU A 397 1.08 10.60 -2.33
CA LEU A 397 1.63 11.36 -3.44
C LEU A 397 2.31 12.64 -2.95
N TYR A 398 3.64 12.63 -2.91
CA TYR A 398 4.44 13.77 -2.47
C TYR A 398 5.67 13.99 -3.34
N VAL A 399 6.23 15.19 -3.26
CA VAL A 399 7.47 15.57 -3.95
C VAL A 399 8.64 14.73 -3.45
N GLY A 400 9.29 14.00 -4.34
CA GLY A 400 10.36 13.05 -4.05
C GLY A 400 9.93 11.59 -4.07
N LYS A 401 8.62 11.31 -4.08
CA LYS A 401 8.13 9.94 -4.19
C LYS A 401 8.51 9.33 -5.54
N MET A 402 8.98 8.08 -5.50
CA MET A 402 9.20 7.27 -6.70
C MET A 402 7.91 6.54 -7.07
N VAL A 403 7.50 6.66 -8.32
CA VAL A 403 6.28 6.09 -8.87
C VAL A 403 6.55 5.49 -10.25
N LEU A 404 5.70 4.58 -10.67
CA LEU A 404 5.71 4.04 -12.03
C LEU A 404 4.85 4.92 -12.93
N ALA A 405 5.33 5.18 -14.14
CA ALA A 405 4.61 5.95 -15.13
C ALA A 405 4.74 5.30 -16.50
N THR A 406 3.67 5.36 -17.30
CA THR A 406 3.69 4.88 -18.67
C THR A 406 3.98 6.03 -19.62
N VAL A 407 4.93 5.86 -20.54
CA VAL A 407 5.25 6.86 -21.55
C VAL A 407 4.09 7.00 -22.53
N ALA A 408 3.44 8.16 -22.51
CA ALA A 408 2.26 8.44 -23.32
C ALA A 408 2.59 9.11 -24.66
N GLY A 409 3.69 9.86 -24.73
CA GLY A 409 4.07 10.58 -25.93
C GLY A 409 5.31 11.44 -25.75
N PHE A 410 5.82 12.00 -26.84
CA PHE A 410 6.88 12.99 -26.82
C PHE A 410 6.28 14.39 -27.02
N SER A 411 6.91 15.40 -26.41
CA SER A 411 6.56 16.80 -26.63
C SER A 411 7.67 17.44 -27.45
N HIS A 412 7.28 18.23 -28.45
CA HIS A 412 8.18 18.92 -29.35
C HIS A 412 7.83 20.41 -29.39
N ARG A 413 8.84 21.24 -29.59
CA ARG A 413 8.69 22.68 -29.81
C ARG A 413 9.08 22.99 -31.25
N LYS A 414 8.10 23.50 -32.01
CA LYS A 414 8.34 23.95 -33.38
C LYS A 414 9.36 25.10 -33.41
N PRO A 415 10.32 25.09 -34.37
CA PRO A 415 11.26 26.18 -34.56
C PRO A 415 10.51 27.45 -35.02
N GLN A 416 11.01 28.62 -34.61
CA GLN A 416 10.49 29.93 -35.06
C GLN A 416 11.26 30.43 -36.30
N GLY A 417 10.72 31.41 -37.02
CA GLY A 417 11.28 31.91 -38.30
C GLY A 417 12.79 32.18 -38.26
N ASP A 418 13.26 32.95 -37.29
CA ASP A 418 14.69 33.26 -37.13
C ASP A 418 15.59 32.02 -36.91
N GLN A 419 15.02 30.94 -36.35
CA GLN A 419 15.72 29.68 -36.12
C GLN A 419 15.77 28.82 -37.38
N LEU A 420 14.73 28.88 -38.23
CA LEU A 420 14.67 28.20 -39.52
C LEU A 420 15.71 28.79 -40.48
N ASP A 421 15.88 30.12 -40.47
CA ASP A 421 16.89 30.82 -41.30
C ASP A 421 18.34 30.43 -40.92
N GLN A 422 18.55 29.96 -39.69
CA GLN A 422 19.85 29.52 -39.16
C GLN A 422 20.01 27.99 -39.18
N ALA A 423 19.06 27.25 -39.76
CA ALA A 423 19.10 25.78 -39.79
C ALA A 423 20.25 25.28 -40.66
N ASN A 424 21.03 24.32 -40.14
CA ASN A 424 22.11 23.68 -40.89
C ASN A 424 21.92 22.16 -40.91
N PRO A 425 21.21 21.61 -41.92
CA PRO A 425 21.05 20.17 -42.08
C PRO A 425 22.39 19.45 -42.29
N VAL A 426 22.54 18.27 -41.71
CA VAL A 426 23.79 17.50 -41.77
C VAL A 426 23.55 16.20 -42.52
N ARG A 427 24.45 15.83 -43.43
CA ARG A 427 24.39 14.54 -44.13
C ARG A 427 25.10 13.47 -43.30
N ASN A 428 24.44 12.34 -43.09
CA ASN A 428 25.03 11.21 -42.38
C ASN A 428 25.93 10.40 -43.32
N ASP A 429 27.21 10.27 -42.96
CA ASP A 429 28.22 9.60 -43.78
C ASP A 429 27.97 8.09 -43.97
N GLN A 430 27.25 7.45 -43.04
CA GLN A 430 26.99 6.00 -43.08
C GLN A 430 25.77 5.63 -43.92
N THR A 431 24.71 6.44 -43.87
CA THR A 431 23.45 6.17 -44.59
C THR A 431 23.35 6.96 -45.90
N GLY A 432 24.15 8.02 -46.07
CA GLY A 432 24.08 8.92 -47.22
C GLY A 432 22.84 9.83 -47.24
N LEU A 433 22.00 9.78 -46.21
CA LEU A 433 20.78 10.55 -46.06
C LEU A 433 21.03 11.83 -45.25
N TRP A 434 20.24 12.86 -45.53
CA TRP A 434 20.22 14.13 -44.82
C TRP A 434 19.40 14.03 -43.54
N GLN A 435 19.88 14.71 -42.51
CA GLN A 435 19.24 14.79 -41.21
C GLN A 435 18.76 16.21 -40.92
N CYS A 436 17.50 16.32 -40.51
CA CYS A 436 16.93 17.56 -40.01
C CYS A 436 17.55 17.94 -38.64
N PRO A 437 18.05 19.17 -38.45
CA PRO A 437 18.70 19.59 -37.20
C PRO A 437 17.74 19.78 -36.01
N PHE A 438 16.42 19.84 -36.26
CA PHE A 438 15.42 20.06 -35.22
C PHE A 438 14.73 18.76 -34.79
N CYS A 439 14.06 18.06 -35.71
CA CYS A 439 13.35 16.82 -35.42
C CYS A 439 14.23 15.57 -35.47
N MET A 440 15.49 15.69 -35.92
CA MET A 440 16.47 14.61 -36.03
C MET A 440 16.09 13.46 -36.98
N GLN A 441 14.99 13.60 -37.74
CA GLN A 441 14.64 12.66 -38.81
C GLN A 441 15.77 12.60 -39.84
N ASN A 442 16.18 11.39 -40.20
CA ASN A 442 17.36 11.10 -41.02
C ASN A 442 16.99 10.32 -42.29
N GLU A 443 15.76 10.50 -42.79
CA GLU A 443 15.20 9.73 -43.90
C GLU A 443 15.25 10.48 -45.25
N PHE A 444 15.81 11.70 -45.27
CA PHE A 444 15.78 12.58 -46.45
C PHE A 444 16.89 12.23 -47.45
N PRO A 445 16.59 11.80 -48.70
CA PRO A 445 17.61 11.52 -49.71
C PRO A 445 18.37 12.76 -50.19
N GLU A 446 17.68 13.90 -50.27
CA GLU A 446 18.23 15.18 -50.76
C GLU A 446 18.05 16.33 -49.78
N LEU A 447 18.95 17.32 -49.84
CA LEU A 447 18.88 18.53 -49.01
C LEU A 447 17.58 19.32 -49.26
N SER A 448 17.13 19.38 -50.51
CA SER A 448 15.90 20.09 -50.92
C SER A 448 14.66 19.55 -50.20
N GLU A 449 14.62 18.25 -49.89
CA GLU A 449 13.51 17.63 -49.17
C GLU A 449 13.47 18.05 -47.70
N VAL A 450 14.63 18.35 -47.09
CA VAL A 450 14.70 18.90 -45.73
C VAL A 450 14.09 20.31 -45.67
N TRP A 451 14.31 21.12 -46.70
CA TRP A 451 13.70 22.46 -46.80
C TRP A 451 12.20 22.39 -47.07
N ASN A 452 11.76 21.46 -47.93
CA ASN A 452 10.32 21.21 -48.14
C ASN A 452 9.63 20.78 -46.83
N HIS A 453 10.29 19.96 -46.00
CA HIS A 453 9.79 19.57 -44.68
C HIS A 453 9.61 20.76 -43.72
N PHE A 454 10.43 21.82 -43.85
CA PHE A 454 10.25 23.07 -43.11
C PHE A 454 9.10 23.90 -43.65
N ASP A 455 9.10 24.13 -44.97
CA ASP A 455 8.13 25.01 -45.65
C ASP A 455 6.70 24.45 -45.58
N ALA A 456 6.56 23.12 -45.60
CA ALA A 456 5.28 22.43 -45.40
C ALA A 456 4.80 22.44 -43.93
N GLY A 457 5.64 22.87 -42.99
CA GLY A 457 5.32 22.88 -41.56
C GLY A 457 5.20 21.49 -40.93
N GLU A 458 5.72 20.46 -41.62
CA GLU A 458 5.71 19.05 -41.21
C GLU A 458 6.71 18.76 -40.09
N CYS A 459 7.69 19.65 -39.88
CA CYS A 459 8.65 19.51 -38.80
C CYS A 459 7.99 19.59 -37.41
N PRO A 460 8.05 18.52 -36.59
CA PRO A 460 7.57 18.57 -35.21
C PRO A 460 8.44 19.49 -34.34
N GLY A 461 9.70 19.74 -34.76
CA GLY A 461 10.67 20.58 -34.08
C GLY A 461 11.51 19.83 -33.03
N GLN A 462 12.15 20.57 -32.13
CA GLN A 462 13.06 20.00 -31.14
C GLN A 462 12.28 19.34 -29.99
N ALA A 463 12.67 18.12 -29.63
CA ALA A 463 12.09 17.42 -28.49
C ALA A 463 12.35 18.18 -27.18
N THR A 464 11.29 18.52 -26.45
CA THR A 464 11.36 19.24 -25.17
C THR A 464 11.31 18.29 -23.97
N GLY A 465 10.68 17.13 -24.14
CA GLY A 465 10.50 16.16 -23.06
C GLY A 465 9.55 15.02 -23.40
N VAL A 466 9.27 14.22 -22.39
CA VAL A 466 8.43 13.02 -22.46
C VAL A 466 7.16 13.26 -21.65
N ARG A 467 6.00 13.03 -22.27
CA ARG A 467 4.70 13.01 -21.60
C ARG A 467 4.45 11.62 -21.02
N LEU A 468 3.99 11.60 -19.78
CA LEU A 468 3.68 10.40 -19.02
C LEU A 468 2.20 10.33 -18.70
N ARG A 469 1.74 9.12 -18.41
CA ARG A 469 0.44 8.83 -17.83
C ARG A 469 0.63 7.93 -16.61
N PHE A 470 0.00 8.31 -15.52
CA PHE A 470 -0.05 7.54 -14.28
C PHE A 470 -1.36 6.74 -14.19
N ASP A 471 -1.36 5.73 -13.32
CA ASP A 471 -2.51 4.83 -13.15
C ASP A 471 -3.71 5.53 -12.49
N ASN A 472 -3.45 6.54 -11.65
CA ASN A 472 -4.46 7.40 -11.02
C ASN A 472 -5.03 8.49 -11.95
N GLY A 473 -4.77 8.41 -13.26
CA GLY A 473 -5.30 9.36 -14.24
C GLY A 473 -4.54 10.69 -14.36
N LEU A 474 -3.48 10.90 -13.56
CA LEU A 474 -2.62 12.08 -13.68
C LEU A 474 -1.76 12.05 -14.95
N SER A 475 -1.51 13.24 -15.48
CA SER A 475 -0.55 13.45 -16.57
C SER A 475 0.80 13.85 -16.02
N GLY A 476 1.87 13.23 -16.50
CA GLY A 476 3.23 13.60 -16.12
C GLY A 476 4.02 14.24 -17.26
N PHE A 477 5.08 14.94 -16.89
CA PHE A 477 6.05 15.48 -17.84
C PHE A 477 7.48 15.33 -17.31
N ILE A 478 8.37 14.80 -18.15
CA ILE A 478 9.81 14.76 -17.91
C ILE A 478 10.47 15.71 -18.90
N HIS A 479 11.11 16.75 -18.40
CA HIS A 479 11.99 17.59 -19.23
C HIS A 479 13.12 16.74 -19.85
N ILE A 480 13.53 17.03 -21.09
CA ILE A 480 14.61 16.26 -21.76
C ILE A 480 15.92 16.22 -20.93
N LYS A 481 16.19 17.25 -20.13
CA LYS A 481 17.33 17.32 -19.21
C LYS A 481 17.24 16.34 -18.03
N ASN A 482 16.05 15.84 -17.74
CA ASN A 482 15.72 14.99 -16.59
C ASN A 482 15.41 13.54 -16.97
N ILE A 483 15.64 13.15 -18.23
CA ILE A 483 15.47 11.76 -18.68
C ILE A 483 16.65 10.86 -18.30
N SER A 484 17.85 11.43 -18.22
CA SER A 484 19.10 10.69 -18.03
C SER A 484 20.17 11.61 -17.44
N ASP A 485 21.14 11.03 -16.74
CA ASP A 485 22.31 11.76 -16.24
C ASP A 485 23.24 12.20 -17.38
N LYS A 486 23.17 11.51 -18.52
CA LYS A 486 23.88 11.88 -19.75
C LYS A 486 23.04 12.84 -20.57
N HIS A 487 23.69 13.71 -21.34
CA HIS A 487 22.99 14.57 -22.29
C HIS A 487 22.31 13.74 -23.38
N VAL A 488 21.00 13.89 -23.52
CA VAL A 488 20.16 13.22 -24.52
C VAL A 488 19.56 14.27 -25.44
N LYS A 489 19.74 14.11 -26.75
CA LYS A 489 19.14 14.99 -27.78
C LYS A 489 17.80 14.46 -28.28
N ASN A 490 17.69 13.14 -28.46
CA ASN A 490 16.44 12.48 -28.84
C ASN A 490 15.95 11.59 -27.68
N PRO A 491 14.78 11.86 -27.07
CA PRO A 491 14.25 11.04 -25.98
C PRO A 491 13.93 9.59 -26.38
N GLU A 492 13.68 9.32 -27.67
CA GLU A 492 13.35 7.98 -28.19
C GLU A 492 14.49 6.97 -28.05
N GLU A 493 15.74 7.45 -27.95
CA GLU A 493 16.91 6.60 -27.68
C GLU A 493 16.83 5.93 -26.30
N ARG A 494 16.07 6.53 -25.37
CA ARG A 494 16.05 6.11 -23.97
C ARG A 494 14.74 5.47 -23.54
N VAL A 495 13.63 5.91 -24.11
CA VAL A 495 12.29 5.44 -23.76
C VAL A 495 11.42 5.25 -25.01
N GLN A 496 10.53 4.26 -24.96
CA GLN A 496 9.59 3.98 -26.04
C GLN A 496 8.15 4.29 -25.62
N LEU A 497 7.27 4.54 -26.59
CA LEU A 497 5.85 4.73 -26.34
C LEU A 497 5.26 3.48 -25.69
N GLY A 498 4.44 3.67 -24.65
CA GLY A 498 3.84 2.58 -23.87
C GLY A 498 4.79 1.91 -22.87
N GLN A 499 6.08 2.28 -22.83
CA GLN A 499 7.01 1.73 -21.84
C GLN A 499 6.68 2.24 -20.44
N THR A 500 6.63 1.34 -19.47
CA THR A 500 6.57 1.71 -18.05
C THR A 500 7.97 2.03 -17.54
N ILE A 501 8.14 3.22 -16.96
CA ILE A 501 9.41 3.70 -16.42
C ILE A 501 9.23 4.13 -14.96
N HIS A 502 10.29 3.99 -14.17
CA HIS A 502 10.34 4.56 -12.83
C HIS A 502 10.68 6.04 -12.95
N VAL A 503 9.92 6.85 -12.24
CA VAL A 503 10.11 8.30 -12.20
C VAL A 503 10.02 8.78 -10.76
N ARG A 504 10.73 9.86 -10.48
CA ARG A 504 10.64 10.57 -9.21
C ARG A 504 9.87 11.87 -9.41
N ILE A 505 8.88 12.12 -8.57
CA ILE A 505 8.10 13.35 -8.61
C ILE A 505 8.99 14.49 -8.12
N THR A 506 9.13 15.53 -8.94
CA THR A 506 9.92 16.74 -8.61
C THR A 506 9.02 17.91 -8.23
N LYS A 507 7.82 17.98 -8.81
CA LYS A 507 6.82 19.01 -8.54
C LYS A 507 5.42 18.45 -8.81
N ILE A 508 4.46 18.87 -8.01
CA ILE A 508 3.04 18.57 -8.17
C ILE A 508 2.35 19.89 -8.52
N ASP A 509 1.67 19.93 -9.67
CA ASP A 509 0.82 21.04 -10.09
C ASP A 509 -0.63 20.62 -9.90
N VAL A 510 -1.19 21.06 -8.78
CA VAL A 510 -2.53 20.72 -8.30
C VAL A 510 -3.61 21.27 -9.25
N GLU A 511 -3.48 22.53 -9.67
CA GLU A 511 -4.45 23.18 -10.55
C GLU A 511 -4.55 22.50 -11.92
N ARG A 512 -3.42 22.04 -12.47
CA ARG A 512 -3.38 21.39 -13.80
C ARG A 512 -3.56 19.88 -13.74
N PHE A 513 -3.64 19.29 -12.54
CA PHE A 513 -3.64 17.84 -12.35
C PHE A 513 -2.46 17.18 -13.10
N ALA A 514 -1.26 17.76 -12.89
CA ALA A 514 -0.06 17.39 -13.62
C ALA A 514 1.17 17.24 -12.71
N LEU A 515 2.04 16.30 -13.04
CA LEU A 515 3.27 16.02 -12.31
C LEU A 515 4.50 16.32 -13.16
N GLU A 516 5.48 17.03 -12.60
CA GLU A 516 6.81 17.12 -13.20
C GLU A 516 7.69 16.05 -12.58
N CYS A 517 8.38 15.28 -13.40
CA CYS A 517 9.13 14.12 -12.95
C CYS A 517 10.55 14.06 -13.53
N SER A 518 11.39 13.26 -12.88
CA SER A 518 12.74 12.91 -13.32
C SER A 518 12.91 11.40 -13.40
N SER A 519 13.60 10.92 -14.44
CA SER A 519 14.02 9.52 -14.60
C SER A 519 15.55 9.39 -14.62
N LYS A 520 16.27 10.44 -14.18
CA LYS A 520 17.71 10.41 -13.95
C LYS A 520 18.08 9.27 -13.02
N SER A 521 19.17 8.56 -13.33
CA SER A 521 19.60 7.45 -12.48
C SER A 521 20.11 7.96 -11.13
N SER A 522 20.67 9.17 -11.05
CA SER A 522 21.00 9.86 -9.79
C SER A 522 19.77 10.07 -8.91
N ASP A 523 18.67 10.56 -9.49
CA ASP A 523 17.48 10.97 -8.76
C ASP A 523 16.71 9.74 -8.31
N LEU A 524 16.61 8.71 -9.17
CA LEU A 524 15.97 7.44 -8.82
C LEU A 524 16.71 6.72 -7.68
N SER A 525 18.04 6.73 -7.69
CA SER A 525 18.83 6.12 -6.61
C SER A 525 18.97 7.00 -5.36
N ASP A 526 18.46 8.23 -5.40
CA ASP A 526 18.59 9.23 -4.34
C ASP A 526 20.02 9.42 -3.83
N LYS A 527 21.01 9.49 -4.74
CA LYS A 527 22.43 9.54 -4.35
C LYS A 527 22.76 10.71 -3.41
N ASN A 528 22.01 11.80 -3.52
CA ASN A 528 22.23 13.01 -2.73
C ASN A 528 21.39 13.05 -1.43
N ASN A 529 20.57 12.01 -1.14
CA ASN A 529 19.60 12.00 -0.04
C ASN A 529 18.70 13.25 -0.02
N GLU A 530 18.30 13.73 -1.19
CA GLU A 530 17.49 14.94 -1.35
C GLU A 530 16.01 14.67 -1.12
N TRP A 531 15.57 13.42 -1.36
CA TRP A 531 14.15 13.11 -1.53
C TRP A 531 13.59 12.15 -0.49
N ARG A 532 14.43 11.28 0.09
CA ARG A 532 14.00 10.43 1.21
C ARG A 532 13.63 11.30 2.42
N PRO A 533 12.54 10.98 3.12
CA PRO A 533 12.23 11.60 4.40
C PRO A 533 13.44 11.47 5.34
N ARG A 534 13.69 12.51 6.14
CA ARG A 534 14.72 12.44 7.18
C ARG A 534 14.36 11.32 8.15
N LYS A 535 15.32 10.45 8.43
CA LYS A 535 15.21 9.44 9.47
C LYS A 535 15.06 10.15 10.82
N ASP A 536 14.13 9.68 11.64
CA ASP A 536 13.94 10.22 12.98
C ASP A 536 15.13 9.87 13.89
N GLN A 537 15.15 10.46 15.10
CA GLN A 537 16.23 10.28 16.06
C GLN A 537 16.35 8.84 16.60
N TYR A 538 15.25 8.09 16.60
CA TYR A 538 15.16 6.74 17.13
C TYR A 538 15.36 5.67 16.04
N TYR A 539 15.59 6.08 14.79
CA TYR A 539 15.82 5.18 13.67
C TYR A 539 17.13 4.40 13.86
N ASP A 540 17.04 3.07 13.91
CA ASP A 540 18.18 2.17 14.09
C ASP A 540 18.98 2.01 12.79
N GLN A 541 19.91 2.94 12.57
CA GLN A 541 20.81 2.95 11.40
C GLN A 541 21.72 1.72 11.39
N ASP A 542 22.15 1.23 12.56
CA ASP A 542 23.06 0.09 12.67
C ASP A 542 22.40 -1.21 12.19
N THR A 543 21.10 -1.37 12.42
CA THR A 543 20.34 -2.52 11.93
C THR A 543 20.10 -2.45 10.42
N GLU A 544 19.68 -1.30 9.88
CA GLU A 544 19.50 -1.13 8.44
C GLU A 544 20.80 -1.39 7.66
N ASP A 545 21.94 -0.86 8.13
CA ASP A 545 23.24 -1.05 7.49
C ASP A 545 23.65 -2.53 7.47
N ARG A 546 23.34 -3.29 8.53
CA ARG A 546 23.58 -4.73 8.59
C ARG A 546 22.68 -5.49 7.60
N ASP A 547 21.42 -5.10 7.48
CA ASP A 547 20.48 -5.73 6.56
C ASP A 547 20.87 -5.44 5.10
N LEU A 548 21.19 -4.19 4.77
CA LEU A 548 21.68 -3.78 3.44
C LEU A 548 22.95 -4.55 3.04
N LYS A 549 23.89 -4.72 3.97
CA LYS A 549 25.11 -5.49 3.72
C LYS A 549 24.81 -6.96 3.46
N THR A 550 23.92 -7.55 4.26
CA THR A 550 23.49 -8.96 4.10
C THR A 550 22.82 -9.18 2.75
N ASP A 551 21.94 -8.29 2.32
CA ASP A 551 21.27 -8.38 1.02
C ASP A 551 22.22 -8.17 -0.16
N SER A 552 23.18 -7.24 -0.04
CA SER A 552 24.26 -7.10 -1.02
C SER A 552 25.06 -8.40 -1.16
N ASP A 553 25.43 -9.01 -0.05
CA ASP A 553 26.25 -10.23 -0.04
C ASP A 553 25.45 -11.45 -0.56
N LYS A 554 24.14 -11.53 -0.28
CA LYS A 554 23.23 -12.50 -0.92
C LYS A 554 23.16 -12.32 -2.42
N LYS A 555 22.90 -11.11 -2.92
CA LYS A 555 22.85 -10.82 -4.37
C LYS A 555 24.15 -11.17 -5.08
N LYS A 556 25.31 -10.86 -4.47
CA LYS A 556 26.63 -11.26 -5.00
C LYS A 556 26.80 -12.77 -5.04
N THR A 557 26.25 -13.50 -4.07
CA THR A 557 26.33 -14.96 -4.00
C THR A 557 25.43 -15.61 -5.05
N GLU A 558 24.20 -15.12 -5.23
CA GLU A 558 23.26 -15.59 -6.26
C GLU A 558 23.79 -15.35 -7.68
N GLN A 559 24.36 -14.17 -7.95
CA GLN A 559 25.00 -13.86 -9.24
C GLN A 559 26.20 -14.77 -9.55
N ARG A 560 26.89 -15.27 -8.52
CA ARG A 560 28.00 -16.23 -8.69
C ARG A 560 27.52 -17.66 -8.95
N GLN A 561 26.26 -18.00 -8.62
CA GLN A 561 25.75 -19.37 -8.69
C GLN A 561 25.04 -19.72 -10.01
N GLN A 562 24.75 -18.76 -10.88
CA GLN A 562 24.09 -19.03 -12.16
C GLN A 562 25.08 -19.65 -13.16
N TYR A 563 25.20 -20.99 -13.15
CA TYR A 563 25.98 -21.70 -14.17
C TYR A 563 25.37 -21.47 -15.56
N ILE A 564 26.24 -21.25 -16.54
CA ILE A 564 25.84 -20.99 -17.92
C ILE A 564 25.23 -22.28 -18.51
N LYS A 565 23.97 -22.22 -18.99
CA LYS A 565 23.35 -23.34 -19.71
C LYS A 565 24.12 -23.60 -21.01
N ARG A 566 24.63 -24.81 -21.21
CA ARG A 566 25.44 -25.21 -22.38
C ARG A 566 24.56 -25.87 -23.44
N VAL A 567 24.92 -25.73 -24.71
CA VAL A 567 24.23 -26.34 -25.85
C VAL A 567 25.08 -27.52 -26.34
N ILE A 568 25.09 -28.60 -25.57
CA ILE A 568 25.85 -29.81 -25.87
C ILE A 568 24.85 -30.95 -26.08
N VAL A 569 24.87 -31.56 -27.27
CA VAL A 569 23.98 -32.68 -27.62
C VAL A 569 24.71 -33.99 -27.34
N HIS A 570 24.48 -34.56 -26.16
CA HIS A 570 25.04 -35.85 -25.76
C HIS A 570 24.13 -36.55 -24.73
N PRO A 571 23.86 -37.87 -24.84
CA PRO A 571 22.92 -38.57 -23.96
C PRO A 571 23.25 -38.45 -22.46
N SER A 572 24.54 -38.45 -22.11
CA SER A 572 24.99 -38.31 -20.72
C SER A 572 25.09 -36.86 -20.23
N PHE A 573 24.95 -35.84 -21.10
CA PHE A 573 25.12 -34.44 -20.73
C PHE A 573 23.81 -33.78 -20.28
N HIS A 574 23.81 -33.12 -19.11
CA HIS A 574 22.64 -32.47 -18.53
C HIS A 574 23.00 -31.11 -17.92
N ASN A 575 22.19 -30.08 -18.20
CA ASN A 575 22.34 -28.73 -17.61
C ASN A 575 21.80 -28.65 -16.17
N ILE A 576 22.37 -29.45 -15.29
CA ILE A 576 21.90 -29.63 -13.91
C ILE A 576 23.00 -29.34 -12.89
N SER A 577 22.58 -28.97 -11.68
CA SER A 577 23.47 -28.72 -10.55
C SER A 577 24.09 -30.01 -9.97
N TYR A 578 25.08 -29.86 -9.09
CA TYR A 578 25.67 -30.98 -8.35
C TYR A 578 24.62 -31.81 -7.59
N ALA A 579 23.70 -31.15 -6.90
CA ALA A 579 22.68 -31.79 -6.09
C ALA A 579 21.67 -32.59 -6.94
N GLU A 580 21.31 -32.06 -8.11
CA GLU A 580 20.42 -32.75 -9.06
C GLU A 580 21.12 -33.94 -9.72
N ALA A 581 22.40 -33.81 -10.06
CA ALA A 581 23.18 -34.92 -10.61
C ALA A 581 23.29 -36.10 -9.64
N LEU A 582 23.46 -35.84 -8.33
CA LEU A 582 23.45 -36.90 -7.31
C LEU A 582 22.10 -37.62 -7.24
N LYS A 583 20.98 -36.89 -7.25
CA LYS A 583 19.63 -37.47 -7.26
C LYS A 583 19.36 -38.34 -8.49
N MET A 584 19.90 -37.94 -9.64
CA MET A 584 19.80 -38.71 -10.88
C MET A 584 20.63 -39.99 -10.79
N LEU A 585 21.89 -39.88 -10.35
CA LEU A 585 22.80 -41.03 -10.19
C LEU A 585 22.33 -42.02 -9.12
N GLU A 586 21.56 -41.60 -8.12
CA GLU A 586 20.98 -42.50 -7.12
C GLU A 586 20.15 -43.62 -7.78
N ARG A 587 19.35 -43.27 -8.79
CA ARG A 587 18.44 -44.18 -9.51
C ARG A 587 19.11 -45.03 -10.60
N LEU A 588 20.33 -44.68 -10.99
CA LEU A 588 21.07 -45.34 -12.08
C LEU A 588 21.88 -46.54 -11.56
N ASP A 589 22.27 -47.43 -12.47
CA ASP A 589 23.08 -48.60 -12.15
C ASP A 589 24.57 -48.26 -11.94
N GLN A 590 25.33 -49.21 -11.39
CA GLN A 590 26.76 -49.04 -11.17
C GLN A 590 27.51 -48.90 -12.50
N GLY A 591 28.35 -47.85 -12.61
CA GLY A 591 29.07 -47.51 -13.83
C GLY A 591 28.41 -46.43 -14.69
N GLU A 592 27.15 -46.09 -14.43
CA GLU A 592 26.45 -45.03 -15.15
C GLU A 592 27.02 -43.64 -14.85
N VAL A 593 26.97 -42.75 -15.84
CA VAL A 593 27.63 -41.44 -15.84
C VAL A 593 26.67 -40.30 -16.21
N VAL A 594 26.81 -39.19 -15.49
CA VAL A 594 26.13 -37.92 -15.77
C VAL A 594 27.19 -36.84 -15.89
N VAL A 595 27.29 -36.24 -17.08
CA VAL A 595 28.14 -35.10 -17.39
C VAL A 595 27.34 -33.83 -17.18
N ARG A 596 27.91 -32.84 -16.49
CA ARG A 596 27.27 -31.55 -16.20
C ARG A 596 28.26 -30.39 -16.31
N PRO A 597 27.78 -29.14 -16.43
CA PRO A 597 28.61 -27.96 -16.28
C PRO A 597 29.39 -27.98 -14.95
N SER A 598 30.65 -27.56 -14.98
CA SER A 598 31.49 -27.44 -13.79
C SER A 598 31.30 -26.08 -13.12
N SER A 599 31.37 -26.04 -11.79
CA SER A 599 31.43 -24.79 -11.03
C SER A 599 32.80 -24.11 -11.10
N LYS A 600 33.81 -24.78 -11.68
CA LYS A 600 35.17 -24.23 -11.82
C LYS A 600 35.29 -23.17 -12.91
N GLY A 601 34.33 -23.10 -13.82
CA GLY A 601 34.32 -22.12 -14.91
C GLY A 601 33.72 -22.69 -16.18
N ALA A 602 33.56 -21.83 -17.18
CA ALA A 602 32.97 -22.21 -18.45
C ALA A 602 33.83 -23.22 -19.24
N ASP A 603 35.14 -23.32 -18.94
CA ASP A 603 36.13 -24.20 -19.56
C ASP A 603 36.27 -25.58 -18.90
N HIS A 604 35.31 -25.93 -18.04
CA HIS A 604 35.30 -27.19 -17.33
C HIS A 604 33.93 -27.88 -17.39
N LEU A 605 33.98 -29.20 -17.54
CA LEU A 605 32.85 -30.10 -17.30
C LEU A 605 33.15 -31.00 -16.10
N THR A 606 32.11 -31.54 -15.49
CA THR A 606 32.27 -32.59 -14.47
C THR A 606 31.53 -33.85 -14.91
N ALA A 607 32.25 -34.94 -15.12
CA ALA A 607 31.68 -36.27 -15.29
C ALA A 607 31.54 -36.93 -13.92
N SER A 608 30.29 -37.13 -13.50
CA SER A 608 29.96 -37.79 -12.23
C SER A 608 29.46 -39.19 -12.52
N TRP A 609 30.09 -40.23 -11.96
CA TRP A 609 29.70 -41.62 -12.21
C TRP A 609 29.51 -42.40 -10.91
N LYS A 610 28.65 -43.42 -10.95
CA LYS A 610 28.28 -44.25 -9.78
C LYS A 610 29.28 -45.39 -9.57
N VAL A 611 30.12 -45.26 -8.54
CA VAL A 611 31.08 -46.30 -8.14
C VAL A 611 30.36 -47.49 -7.51
N THR A 612 29.49 -47.21 -6.54
CA THR A 612 28.58 -48.16 -5.88
C THR A 612 27.49 -47.37 -5.14
N ASN A 613 26.59 -48.04 -4.42
CA ASN A 613 25.53 -47.38 -3.66
C ASN A 613 26.11 -46.34 -2.67
N ASP A 614 25.56 -45.13 -2.70
CA ASP A 614 26.02 -43.96 -1.93
C ASP A 614 27.49 -43.53 -2.14
N VAL A 615 28.15 -43.98 -3.21
CA VAL A 615 29.53 -43.60 -3.53
C VAL A 615 29.62 -43.18 -4.99
N TYR A 616 29.86 -41.89 -5.22
CA TYR A 616 29.96 -41.29 -6.54
C TYR A 616 31.35 -40.66 -6.71
N GLN A 617 31.96 -40.85 -7.88
CA GLN A 617 33.22 -40.21 -8.21
C GLN A 617 32.97 -39.09 -9.23
N HIS A 618 33.60 -37.93 -8.99
CA HIS A 618 33.47 -36.75 -9.83
C HIS A 618 34.81 -36.45 -10.49
N ILE A 619 34.84 -36.53 -11.81
CA ILE A 619 36.02 -36.31 -12.64
C ILE A 619 35.88 -34.93 -13.28
N ASP A 620 36.90 -34.10 -13.10
CA ASP A 620 37.00 -32.79 -13.73
C ASP A 620 37.59 -32.94 -15.14
N ILE A 621 36.88 -32.42 -16.13
CA ILE A 621 37.27 -32.45 -17.53
C ILE A 621 37.55 -31.01 -17.94
N ARG A 622 38.79 -30.72 -18.33
CA ARG A 622 39.16 -29.40 -18.85
C ARG A 622 38.97 -29.38 -20.36
N GLU A 623 38.32 -28.35 -20.87
CA GLU A 623 38.04 -28.19 -22.30
C GLU A 623 38.97 -27.13 -22.90
N GLU A 624 39.49 -27.38 -24.10
CA GLU A 624 40.26 -26.41 -24.89
C GLU A 624 39.73 -26.28 -26.32
N GLY A 625 40.08 -25.19 -27.01
CA GLY A 625 39.71 -24.99 -28.43
C GLY A 625 38.22 -24.72 -28.67
N LYS A 626 37.55 -23.91 -27.84
CA LYS A 626 36.11 -23.60 -27.98
C LYS A 626 35.84 -22.52 -29.02
N GLU A 627 34.81 -22.74 -29.83
CA GLU A 627 34.23 -21.70 -30.72
C GLU A 627 33.44 -20.65 -29.93
N ASN A 628 32.69 -21.06 -28.91
CA ASN A 628 31.94 -20.17 -28.03
C ASN A 628 31.76 -20.78 -26.63
N VAL A 629 31.32 -19.95 -25.67
CA VAL A 629 31.16 -20.31 -24.24
C VAL A 629 29.99 -21.29 -24.00
N PHE A 630 29.19 -21.63 -25.02
CA PHE A 630 28.04 -22.54 -24.93
C PHE A 630 28.28 -23.92 -25.54
N SER A 631 29.25 -24.05 -26.44
CA SER A 631 29.63 -25.30 -27.13
C SER A 631 30.72 -26.11 -26.39
N LEU A 632 30.78 -27.42 -26.66
CA LEU A 632 31.86 -28.31 -26.22
C LEU A 632 33.20 -27.90 -26.88
N GLY A 633 34.32 -28.01 -26.15
CA GLY A 633 35.66 -27.79 -26.70
C GLY A 633 36.08 -28.86 -27.72
N GLN A 634 37.08 -28.52 -28.55
CA GLN A 634 37.66 -29.44 -29.55
C GLN A 634 38.56 -30.52 -28.92
N SER A 635 39.19 -30.22 -27.78
CA SER A 635 40.01 -31.17 -27.03
C SER A 635 39.56 -31.22 -25.57
N LEU A 636 39.42 -32.43 -25.03
CA LEU A 636 39.01 -32.67 -23.65
C LEU A 636 40.16 -33.32 -22.87
N TRP A 637 40.46 -32.80 -21.68
CA TRP A 637 41.61 -33.23 -20.89
C TRP A 637 41.21 -33.75 -19.52
N ILE A 638 41.72 -34.94 -19.17
CA ILE A 638 41.64 -35.51 -17.82
C ILE A 638 43.08 -35.72 -17.33
N GLY A 639 43.53 -34.87 -16.41
CA GLY A 639 44.92 -34.89 -15.96
C GLY A 639 45.88 -34.49 -17.10
N ASN A 640 46.65 -35.46 -17.60
CA ASN A 640 47.61 -35.27 -18.70
C ASN A 640 47.21 -36.03 -19.98
N GLU A 641 46.02 -36.65 -20.00
CA GLU A 641 45.51 -37.40 -21.14
C GLU A 641 44.49 -36.57 -21.91
N GLU A 642 44.59 -36.58 -23.24
CA GLU A 642 43.70 -35.90 -24.18
C GLU A 642 42.68 -36.90 -24.76
N PHE A 643 41.45 -36.42 -24.93
CA PHE A 643 40.29 -37.13 -25.46
C PHE A 643 39.59 -36.28 -26.52
N GLU A 644 39.05 -36.91 -27.56
CA GLU A 644 38.40 -36.25 -28.69
C GLU A 644 36.95 -35.84 -28.35
N ASP A 645 36.20 -36.71 -27.67
CA ASP A 645 34.81 -36.46 -27.31
C ASP A 645 34.40 -37.08 -25.96
N LEU A 646 33.14 -36.86 -25.56
CA LEU A 646 32.60 -37.39 -24.32
C LEU A 646 32.44 -38.92 -24.35
N ASP A 647 32.17 -39.52 -25.51
CA ASP A 647 31.99 -40.97 -25.66
C ASP A 647 33.33 -41.69 -25.47
N GLU A 648 34.44 -41.14 -25.98
CA GLU A 648 35.79 -41.65 -25.76
C GLU A 648 36.15 -41.61 -24.27
N ILE A 649 35.86 -40.51 -23.56
CA ILE A 649 36.07 -40.42 -22.10
C ILE A 649 35.30 -41.53 -21.39
N ILE A 650 34.04 -41.74 -21.75
CA ILE A 650 33.22 -42.78 -21.11
C ILE A 650 33.81 -44.15 -21.40
N ALA A 651 34.09 -44.47 -22.66
CA ALA A 651 34.54 -45.79 -23.10
C ALA A 651 35.96 -46.15 -22.64
N ARG A 652 36.90 -45.19 -22.66
CA ARG A 652 38.33 -45.42 -22.38
C ARG A 652 38.70 -45.16 -20.93
N TYR A 653 37.98 -44.29 -20.22
CA TYR A 653 38.32 -43.93 -18.85
C TYR A 653 37.32 -44.52 -17.84
N ILE A 654 36.02 -44.26 -18.00
CA ILE A 654 35.01 -44.60 -16.99
C ILE A 654 34.59 -46.08 -17.05
N THR A 655 34.29 -46.61 -18.24
CA THR A 655 33.83 -48.01 -18.41
C THR A 655 34.83 -49.05 -17.89
N PRO A 656 36.16 -48.93 -18.15
CA PRO A 656 37.14 -49.86 -17.60
C PRO A 656 37.21 -49.77 -16.07
N MET A 657 37.22 -48.56 -15.50
CA MET A 657 37.17 -48.36 -14.05
C MET A 657 35.92 -48.98 -13.43
N ALA A 658 34.75 -48.81 -14.05
CA ALA A 658 33.50 -49.42 -13.59
C ALA A 658 33.56 -50.95 -13.60
N ALA A 659 34.18 -51.56 -14.62
CA ALA A 659 34.39 -53.00 -14.70
C ALA A 659 35.32 -53.49 -13.57
N TYR A 660 36.46 -52.82 -13.36
CA TYR A 660 37.38 -53.17 -12.27
C TYR A 660 36.75 -53.01 -10.88
N VAL A 661 35.92 -51.98 -10.69
CA VAL A 661 35.14 -51.83 -9.46
C VAL A 661 34.17 -52.99 -9.28
N ARG A 662 33.47 -53.40 -10.34
CA ARG A 662 32.52 -54.52 -10.30
C ARG A 662 33.20 -55.84 -9.92
N ASP A 663 34.40 -56.07 -10.45
CA ASP A 663 35.22 -57.23 -10.08
C ASP A 663 35.62 -57.22 -8.60
N LEU A 664 35.92 -56.06 -8.02
CA LEU A 664 36.21 -55.92 -6.58
C LEU A 664 34.96 -56.16 -5.73
N LEU A 665 33.80 -55.62 -6.15
CA LEU A 665 32.52 -55.78 -5.45
C LEU A 665 32.05 -57.25 -5.46
N ASN A 666 32.26 -57.95 -6.57
CA ASN A 666 31.89 -59.36 -6.72
C ASN A 666 32.93 -60.34 -6.14
N TYR A 667 34.06 -59.84 -5.63
CA TYR A 667 35.08 -60.70 -5.07
C TYR A 667 34.63 -61.33 -3.76
N LYS A 668 34.93 -62.63 -3.55
CA LYS A 668 34.44 -63.42 -2.40
C LYS A 668 34.79 -62.87 -1.00
N TYR A 669 35.84 -62.05 -0.89
CA TYR A 669 36.26 -61.40 0.37
C TYR A 669 35.88 -59.91 0.43
N TYR A 670 35.02 -59.45 -0.47
CA TYR A 670 34.36 -58.17 -0.34
C TYR A 670 33.34 -58.21 0.81
N LYS A 671 33.39 -57.20 1.68
CA LYS A 671 32.45 -56.99 2.79
C LYS A 671 32.08 -55.52 2.84
N ASP A 672 30.78 -55.24 2.88
CA ASP A 672 30.33 -53.88 3.12
C ASP A 672 30.49 -53.54 4.61
N THR A 673 31.35 -52.57 4.89
CA THR A 673 31.66 -52.07 6.23
C THR A 673 30.95 -50.75 6.52
N GLY A 674 29.92 -50.39 5.74
CA GLY A 674 29.22 -49.11 5.84
C GLY A 674 30.06 -47.96 5.30
N GLY A 675 30.63 -48.13 4.10
CA GLY A 675 31.45 -47.12 3.44
C GLY A 675 32.93 -47.11 3.84
N GLY A 676 33.47 -48.24 4.31
CA GLY A 676 34.91 -48.39 4.56
C GLY A 676 35.33 -48.08 5.99
N MET A 677 34.44 -48.26 6.97
CA MET A 677 34.78 -48.06 8.38
C MET A 677 35.80 -49.11 8.84
N LYS A 678 36.97 -48.63 9.29
CA LYS A 678 38.11 -49.47 9.70
C LYS A 678 37.74 -50.39 10.86
N ASP A 679 37.02 -49.90 11.85
CA ASP A 679 36.69 -50.65 13.08
C ASP A 679 35.83 -51.88 12.77
N LYS A 680 34.82 -51.75 11.90
CA LYS A 680 33.99 -52.88 11.44
C LYS A 680 34.82 -53.89 10.64
N ALA A 681 35.75 -53.42 9.82
CA ALA A 681 36.67 -54.32 9.12
C ALA A 681 37.56 -55.07 10.12
N GLU A 682 38.05 -54.42 11.18
CA GLU A 682 38.85 -55.09 12.21
C GLU A 682 38.06 -56.16 12.98
N GLU A 683 36.79 -55.87 13.31
CA GLU A 683 35.91 -56.80 14.01
C GLU A 683 35.71 -58.10 13.22
N ILE A 684 35.39 -57.97 11.92
CA ILE A 684 35.24 -59.12 11.00
C ILE A 684 36.54 -59.93 10.94
N LEU A 685 37.69 -59.25 10.83
CA LEU A 685 38.99 -59.91 10.74
C LEU A 685 39.39 -60.63 12.03
N LYS A 686 39.07 -60.07 13.21
CA LYS A 686 39.32 -60.70 14.51
C LYS A 686 38.45 -61.95 14.70
N ASP A 687 37.17 -61.87 14.33
CA ASP A 687 36.27 -63.03 14.36
C ASP A 687 36.74 -64.15 13.42
N GLU A 688 37.07 -63.84 12.16
CA GLU A 688 37.59 -64.86 11.22
C GLU A 688 38.93 -65.46 11.67
N LYS A 689 39.81 -64.65 12.30
CA LYS A 689 41.08 -65.10 12.88
C LYS A 689 40.87 -66.07 14.05
N SER A 690 39.85 -65.84 14.88
CA SER A 690 39.51 -66.76 15.98
C SER A 690 39.10 -68.14 15.46
N LYS A 691 38.42 -68.20 14.31
CA LYS A 691 37.93 -69.44 13.67
C LYS A 691 39.03 -70.23 12.96
N ASN A 692 40.03 -69.55 12.38
CA ASN A 692 41.18 -70.22 11.76
C ASN A 692 42.49 -69.41 11.94
N PRO A 693 43.30 -69.73 12.96
CA PRO A 693 44.52 -68.98 13.25
C PRO A 693 45.64 -69.13 12.21
N ASN A 694 45.62 -70.19 11.40
CA ASN A 694 46.76 -70.60 10.56
C ASN A 694 46.81 -69.91 9.18
N LYS A 695 45.86 -69.04 8.85
CA LYS A 695 45.86 -68.23 7.61
C LYS A 695 45.84 -66.72 7.89
N ILE A 696 46.16 -65.93 6.87
CA ILE A 696 46.02 -64.46 6.89
C ILE A 696 44.59 -64.14 6.44
N HIS A 697 43.83 -63.46 7.30
CA HIS A 697 42.50 -62.97 6.95
C HIS A 697 42.61 -61.56 6.41
N TYR A 698 41.85 -61.29 5.36
CA TYR A 698 41.77 -59.99 4.71
C TYR A 698 40.36 -59.80 4.16
N VAL A 699 39.89 -58.55 4.19
CA VAL A 699 38.60 -58.14 3.64
C VAL A 699 38.79 -56.87 2.82
N MET A 700 37.96 -56.73 1.79
CA MET A 700 37.96 -55.58 0.91
C MET A 700 36.63 -54.84 1.10
N SER A 701 36.68 -53.52 1.21
CA SER A 701 35.48 -52.69 1.36
C SER A 701 35.63 -51.39 0.57
N VAL A 702 34.54 -50.79 0.12
CA VAL A 702 34.59 -49.50 -0.57
C VAL A 702 34.95 -48.37 0.40
N ALA A 703 35.75 -47.39 -0.01
CA ALA A 703 36.04 -46.22 0.81
C ALA A 703 35.13 -45.04 0.40
N LYS A 704 34.06 -44.78 1.14
CA LYS A 704 33.08 -43.71 0.82
C LYS A 704 33.72 -42.32 0.74
N ASN A 705 34.69 -42.04 1.61
CA ASN A 705 35.41 -40.77 1.64
C ASN A 705 36.45 -40.62 0.51
N TYR A 706 36.77 -41.71 -0.20
CA TYR A 706 37.72 -41.72 -1.31
C TYR A 706 37.15 -42.52 -2.49
N PRO A 707 36.17 -41.97 -3.23
CA PRO A 707 35.59 -42.62 -4.41
C PRO A 707 36.68 -43.07 -5.40
N GLY A 708 36.56 -44.29 -5.93
CA GLY A 708 37.59 -44.93 -6.75
C GLY A 708 38.68 -45.65 -5.95
N LYS A 709 38.65 -45.62 -4.60
CA LYS A 709 39.55 -46.40 -3.74
C LYS A 709 38.79 -47.44 -2.91
N PHE A 710 39.44 -48.58 -2.73
CA PHE A 710 38.98 -49.69 -1.91
C PHE A 710 39.94 -49.89 -0.74
N LEU A 711 39.37 -50.13 0.44
CA LEU A 711 40.11 -50.41 1.65
C LEU A 711 40.38 -51.92 1.75
N LEU A 712 41.65 -52.30 1.61
CA LEU A 712 42.14 -53.65 1.90
C LEU A 712 42.57 -53.70 3.37
N SER A 713 41.77 -54.37 4.19
CA SER A 713 42.04 -54.55 5.62
C SER A 713 42.50 -55.98 5.87
N TYR A 714 43.58 -56.18 6.63
CA TYR A 714 44.14 -57.51 6.84
C TYR A 714 44.84 -57.67 8.20
N LEU A 715 44.86 -58.89 8.73
CA LEU A 715 45.37 -59.20 10.07
C LEU A 715 46.51 -60.25 10.02
N PRO A 716 47.78 -59.80 9.93
CA PRO A 716 48.95 -60.70 9.87
C PRO A 716 49.23 -61.48 11.16
N ARG A 717 49.16 -60.81 12.31
CA ARG A 717 49.45 -61.36 13.64
C ARG A 717 48.39 -60.90 14.66
N THR A 718 48.60 -59.75 15.30
CA THR A 718 47.72 -59.21 16.35
C THR A 718 47.13 -57.84 16.01
N LYS A 719 47.79 -57.06 15.16
CA LYS A 719 47.36 -55.72 14.74
C LYS A 719 46.80 -55.74 13.31
N CYS A 720 45.61 -55.19 13.14
CA CYS A 720 45.02 -54.99 11.82
C CYS A 720 45.78 -53.91 11.04
N LYS A 721 45.95 -54.10 9.74
CA LYS A 721 46.51 -53.14 8.81
C LYS A 721 45.46 -52.77 7.78
N HIS A 722 45.47 -51.51 7.36
CA HIS A 722 44.53 -50.98 6.38
C HIS A 722 45.31 -50.23 5.29
N GLU A 723 45.15 -50.65 4.05
CA GLU A 723 45.79 -50.03 2.89
C GLU A 723 44.75 -49.77 1.80
N TYR A 724 45.05 -48.84 0.88
CA TYR A 724 44.13 -48.47 -0.20
C TYR A 724 44.57 -49.10 -1.52
N ILE A 725 43.63 -49.75 -2.19
CA ILE A 725 43.70 -50.13 -3.59
C ILE A 725 43.04 -48.99 -4.37
N THR A 726 43.75 -48.38 -5.32
CA THR A 726 43.17 -47.36 -6.20
C THR A 726 42.78 -48.01 -7.52
N VAL A 727 41.56 -47.78 -7.98
CA VAL A 727 41.11 -48.23 -9.30
C VAL A 727 41.42 -47.13 -10.32
N ASN A 728 42.12 -47.52 -11.38
CA ASN A 728 42.46 -46.68 -12.53
C ASN A 728 41.94 -47.35 -13.81
N PRO A 729 41.91 -46.65 -14.96
CA PRO A 729 41.51 -47.24 -16.24
C PRO A 729 42.39 -48.43 -16.68
N GLU A 730 43.63 -48.50 -16.18
CA GLU A 730 44.59 -49.58 -16.47
C GLU A 730 44.53 -50.77 -15.48
N GLY A 731 43.67 -50.70 -14.45
CA GLY A 731 43.52 -51.76 -13.45
C GLY A 731 43.66 -51.28 -12.00
N TYR A 732 44.22 -52.12 -11.14
CA TYR A 732 44.37 -51.88 -9.71
C TYR A 732 45.77 -51.39 -9.37
N ARG A 733 45.87 -50.22 -8.73
CA ARG A 733 47.12 -49.70 -8.20
C ARG A 733 47.22 -49.96 -6.70
N PHE A 734 48.25 -50.68 -6.29
CA PHE A 734 48.54 -50.98 -4.88
C PHE A 734 50.04 -50.92 -4.63
N ARG A 735 50.48 -50.17 -3.59
CA ARG A 735 51.90 -49.96 -3.25
C ARG A 735 52.78 -49.54 -4.45
N SER A 736 52.28 -48.63 -5.28
CA SER A 736 52.94 -48.15 -6.51
C SER A 736 53.14 -49.19 -7.62
N GLN A 737 52.52 -50.36 -7.53
CA GLN A 737 52.46 -51.35 -8.60
C GLN A 737 51.06 -51.38 -9.21
N ASN A 738 50.99 -51.67 -10.51
CA ASN A 738 49.75 -51.82 -11.25
C ASN A 738 49.48 -53.31 -11.49
N PHE A 739 48.22 -53.71 -11.35
CA PHE A 739 47.74 -55.07 -11.52
C PHE A 739 46.51 -55.09 -12.41
N ASP A 740 46.51 -56.01 -13.38
CA ASP A 740 45.46 -56.19 -14.38
C ASP A 740 44.22 -56.96 -13.86
N SER A 741 44.34 -57.66 -12.74
CA SER A 741 43.25 -58.46 -12.15
C SER A 741 43.32 -58.49 -10.62
N VAL A 742 42.16 -58.72 -9.99
CA VAL A 742 42.09 -58.88 -8.52
C VAL A 742 42.94 -60.08 -8.08
N ASN A 743 43.04 -61.12 -8.90
CA ASN A 743 43.82 -62.31 -8.60
C ASN A 743 45.34 -62.05 -8.64
N SER A 744 45.84 -61.29 -9.62
CA SER A 744 47.27 -60.94 -9.70
C SER A 744 47.67 -60.02 -8.54
N LEU A 745 46.84 -59.02 -8.24
CA LEU A 745 46.96 -58.17 -7.06
C LEU A 745 47.03 -58.98 -5.76
N LEU A 746 46.09 -59.91 -5.56
CA LEU A 746 46.02 -60.69 -4.32
C LEU A 746 47.09 -61.77 -4.20
N LYS A 747 47.55 -62.34 -5.32
CA LYS A 747 48.71 -63.24 -5.33
C LYS A 747 49.95 -62.50 -4.85
N TRP A 748 50.22 -61.33 -5.45
CA TRP A 748 51.33 -60.49 -5.05
C TRP A 748 51.22 -60.03 -3.59
N PHE A 749 50.03 -59.57 -3.17
CA PHE A 749 49.77 -59.20 -1.78
C PHE A 749 50.06 -60.34 -0.79
N LYS A 750 49.65 -61.58 -1.08
CA LYS A 750 49.91 -62.72 -0.19
C LYS A 750 51.40 -63.05 -0.03
N GLU A 751 52.21 -62.72 -1.03
CA GLU A 751 53.67 -62.87 -0.97
C GLU A 751 54.33 -61.69 -0.22
N HIS A 752 53.77 -60.48 -0.32
CA HIS A 752 54.41 -59.22 0.12
C HIS A 752 53.70 -58.49 1.29
N PHE A 753 52.68 -59.09 1.92
CA PHE A 753 51.91 -58.46 3.02
C PHE A 753 52.73 -58.14 4.27
N ARG A 754 53.89 -58.79 4.43
CA ARG A 754 54.85 -58.57 5.54
C ARG A 754 55.84 -57.45 5.25
N ASP A 755 56.00 -57.06 4.00
CA ASP A 755 56.95 -56.03 3.62
C ASP A 755 56.58 -54.69 4.24
N PRO A 756 57.58 -53.85 4.55
CA PRO A 756 57.34 -52.49 5.00
C PRO A 756 56.50 -51.75 3.96
N ILE A 757 55.46 -51.05 4.44
CA ILE A 757 54.60 -50.24 3.57
C ILE A 757 55.49 -49.15 2.96
N PRO A 758 55.57 -49.01 1.63
CA PRO A 758 56.31 -47.94 1.01
C PRO A 758 55.81 -46.61 1.56
N SER A 759 56.70 -45.82 2.16
CA SER A 759 56.40 -44.47 2.59
C SER A 759 56.13 -43.59 1.38
N ALA A 760 54.86 -43.52 0.95
CA ALA A 760 54.42 -42.56 -0.04
C ALA A 760 54.25 -41.19 0.64
N THR A 761 55.34 -40.45 0.75
CA THR A 761 55.28 -38.99 0.88
C THR A 761 55.24 -38.43 -0.55
N PRO A 762 54.17 -37.77 -1.02
CA PRO A 762 54.29 -36.90 -2.18
C PRO A 762 55.14 -35.70 -1.77
N ALA A 763 56.24 -35.51 -2.49
CA ALA A 763 57.08 -34.34 -2.39
C ALA A 763 56.23 -33.06 -2.54
N SER A 764 56.36 -32.17 -1.56
CA SER A 764 56.11 -30.75 -1.75
C SER A 764 57.00 -30.24 -2.87
N THR A 765 56.43 -29.48 -3.79
CA THR A 765 57.16 -28.70 -4.78
C THR A 765 58.11 -27.70 -4.10
N PRO A 766 59.32 -27.46 -4.66
CA PRO A 766 60.34 -26.66 -4.01
C PRO A 766 60.06 -25.16 -4.16
N ARG A 767 60.09 -24.42 -3.05
CA ARG A 767 60.42 -23.00 -3.04
C ARG A 767 61.63 -22.80 -2.13
N GLY A 768 62.76 -22.45 -2.72
CA GLY A 768 63.99 -22.16 -2.01
C GLY A 768 64.77 -21.03 -2.69
N ALA A 769 64.48 -19.79 -2.28
CA ALA A 769 65.44 -18.71 -2.03
C ALA A 769 64.64 -17.60 -1.29
N THR A 770 64.61 -17.56 0.05
CA THR A 770 65.57 -16.89 0.98
C THR A 770 65.82 -15.42 0.63
N SER A 771 65.71 -14.43 1.51
CA SER A 771 65.41 -14.37 2.96
C SER A 771 65.31 -12.90 3.41
N ALA A 772 64.72 -12.71 4.60
CA ALA A 772 64.65 -11.53 5.49
C ALA A 772 63.36 -10.70 5.37
N SER A 773 62.58 -10.44 6.43
CA SER A 773 62.94 -10.35 7.85
C SER A 773 61.75 -10.54 8.82
N ARG A 774 62.03 -11.29 9.91
CA ARG A 774 61.58 -11.13 11.33
C ARG A 774 60.09 -11.40 11.66
N THR A 775 59.69 -12.13 12.71
CA THR A 775 60.34 -12.69 13.93
C THR A 775 59.34 -13.66 14.62
N PRO A 776 59.76 -14.49 15.61
CA PRO A 776 59.31 -15.87 15.75
C PRO A 776 58.36 -16.17 16.94
N PHE A 777 57.77 -17.36 16.88
CA PHE A 777 57.12 -18.06 17.98
C PHE A 777 58.09 -19.12 18.58
N SER A 778 58.23 -19.14 19.90
CA SER A 778 58.75 -20.22 20.78
C SER A 778 58.49 -19.70 22.20
N GLY A 779 57.86 -20.37 23.14
CA GLY A 779 57.88 -21.78 23.54
C GLY A 779 57.96 -21.75 25.08
N SER A 780 57.01 -22.37 25.76
CA SER A 780 56.75 -22.24 27.20
C SER A 780 57.91 -22.65 28.13
N PRO A 781 57.95 -22.08 29.36
CA PRO A 781 58.41 -22.82 30.52
C PRO A 781 57.40 -22.83 31.68
N LYS A 782 57.64 -23.80 32.55
CA LYS A 782 56.84 -24.29 33.68
C LYS A 782 56.82 -23.34 34.90
N TYR A 783 55.66 -23.33 35.57
CA TYR A 783 55.35 -23.07 36.99
C TYR A 783 56.04 -21.92 37.78
N SER A 784 55.23 -21.01 38.33
CA SER A 784 55.32 -20.57 39.75
C SER A 784 54.03 -19.87 40.19
N ASN A 785 53.60 -20.15 41.42
CA ASN A 785 52.28 -19.89 41.99
C ASN A 785 52.16 -18.54 42.75
N ASP A 786 53.02 -17.55 42.47
CA ASP A 786 53.14 -16.33 43.30
C ASP A 786 52.67 -15.01 42.64
N ALA A 787 52.12 -15.04 41.43
CA ALA A 787 51.64 -13.83 40.75
C ALA A 787 50.12 -13.59 40.89
N ILE A 788 49.38 -14.55 41.45
CA ILE A 788 47.90 -14.48 41.59
C ILE A 788 47.48 -13.66 42.83
N GLN A 789 48.40 -13.38 43.76
CA GLN A 789 48.11 -12.63 44.99
C GLN A 789 48.27 -11.11 44.90
N LYS A 790 48.67 -10.54 43.74
CA LYS A 790 48.93 -9.09 43.59
C LYS A 790 48.03 -8.34 42.60
N LEU A 791 47.04 -8.99 41.99
CA LEU A 791 46.02 -8.33 41.16
C LEU A 791 44.63 -8.27 41.82
N ALA A 792 44.51 -8.75 43.06
CA ALA A 792 43.30 -8.71 43.88
C ALA A 792 43.14 -7.41 44.69
N GLN A 793 43.66 -6.27 44.22
CA GLN A 793 43.59 -5.01 44.98
C GLN A 793 43.10 -3.76 44.23
N ASN A 794 42.60 -3.83 43.00
CA ASN A 794 42.00 -2.66 42.35
C ASN A 794 40.85 -3.00 41.38
N ILE A 795 39.75 -3.56 41.90
CA ILE A 795 38.46 -3.65 41.17
C ILE A 795 37.38 -2.92 41.98
N PRO A 796 36.75 -1.85 41.43
CA PRO A 796 35.59 -1.19 42.04
C PRO A 796 34.32 -2.08 42.06
N SER A 797 33.52 -1.89 43.12
CA SER A 797 32.54 -2.81 43.70
C SER A 797 31.10 -2.76 43.15
N HIS A 798 30.88 -2.54 41.85
CA HIS A 798 29.52 -2.52 41.26
C HIS A 798 29.26 -3.57 40.16
N MET A 799 30.24 -4.45 39.87
CA MET A 799 30.18 -5.43 38.76
C MET A 799 30.09 -6.89 39.25
N PHE A 800 29.61 -7.14 40.47
CA PHE A 800 29.59 -8.51 41.07
C PHE A 800 28.22 -9.09 41.41
N ASN A 801 27.10 -8.37 41.23
CA ASN A 801 25.78 -8.85 41.67
C ASN A 801 24.80 -9.25 40.56
N SER A 802 25.21 -9.34 39.29
CA SER A 802 24.28 -9.60 38.17
C SER A 802 24.52 -10.91 37.42
N LEU A 803 25.37 -11.81 37.91
CA LEU A 803 25.76 -13.03 37.18
C LEU A 803 25.77 -14.31 38.04
N SER A 804 25.11 -14.29 39.20
CA SER A 804 24.89 -15.48 40.02
C SER A 804 23.40 -15.63 40.34
N GLN A 805 22.59 -16.00 39.34
CA GLN A 805 21.33 -16.75 39.52
C GLN A 805 20.61 -16.91 38.16
N ALA A 806 21.08 -17.83 37.32
CA ALA A 806 20.28 -18.34 36.21
C ALA A 806 20.69 -19.77 35.85
N THR A 807 20.62 -20.70 36.81
CA THR A 807 20.45 -22.14 36.54
C THR A 807 20.10 -22.88 37.83
N SER A 808 18.83 -23.27 38.00
CA SER A 808 18.33 -24.60 38.40
C SER A 808 17.09 -24.62 39.33
N GLN A 809 15.99 -25.14 38.77
CA GLN A 809 14.91 -25.99 39.36
C GLN A 809 13.73 -25.40 40.18
N THR A 810 12.52 -25.63 39.65
CA THR A 810 11.14 -25.62 40.23
C THR A 810 10.91 -26.71 41.31
N PRO A 811 9.78 -26.79 42.09
CA PRO A 811 8.63 -25.90 42.36
C PRO A 811 8.16 -25.80 43.86
N ARG A 812 7.10 -25.00 44.11
CA ARG A 812 6.01 -25.09 45.14
C ARG A 812 6.05 -24.33 46.50
N PHE A 813 4.88 -23.69 46.76
CA PHE A 813 4.15 -23.35 48.00
C PHE A 813 4.65 -22.25 48.98
N GLY A 814 3.73 -21.30 49.27
CA GLY A 814 3.43 -20.89 50.66
C GLY A 814 3.44 -19.39 51.00
N CYS A 815 2.25 -18.78 51.01
CA CYS A 815 1.64 -17.89 52.03
C CYS A 815 2.35 -16.63 52.59
N ALA A 816 1.54 -15.56 52.67
CA ALA A 816 1.48 -14.51 53.71
C ALA A 816 2.63 -13.48 53.76
N SER A 817 2.48 -12.19 54.06
CA SER A 817 1.33 -11.34 54.43
C SER A 817 1.87 -9.92 54.73
N TYR A 818 0.96 -8.95 54.78
CA TYR A 818 1.04 -7.57 55.33
C TYR A 818 1.70 -6.50 54.44
N ASP A 819 0.94 -5.53 53.87
CA ASP A 819 0.29 -4.33 54.48
C ASP A 819 1.30 -3.15 54.51
N SER A 820 1.01 -1.87 54.22
CA SER A 820 -0.22 -1.08 54.07
C SER A 820 0.16 0.29 53.44
N GLY A 821 -0.82 1.00 52.87
CA GLY A 821 -0.81 2.48 52.68
C GLY A 821 -0.96 2.96 51.23
N ASN A 822 -2.15 2.99 50.60
CA ASN A 822 -3.30 3.92 50.79
C ASN A 822 -2.98 5.36 50.30
N ALA A 823 -3.75 6.14 49.54
CA ALA A 823 -5.14 6.20 49.01
C ALA A 823 -5.14 7.23 47.84
N GLY A 824 -6.14 7.46 46.98
CA GLY A 824 -7.56 7.06 46.85
C GLY A 824 -8.09 7.56 45.48
N ASN A 825 -8.97 6.82 44.80
CA ASN A 825 -10.46 6.87 44.81
C ASN A 825 -11.09 8.01 43.97
N TYR A 826 -11.95 7.64 43.01
CA TYR A 826 -13.41 7.87 42.92
C TYR A 826 -13.90 7.28 41.57
N VAL A 827 -14.56 6.11 41.52
CA VAL A 827 -15.99 5.78 41.74
C VAL A 827 -16.88 6.04 40.52
N THR A 828 -17.47 4.94 40.08
CA THR A 828 -18.63 4.71 39.21
C THR A 828 -19.90 5.39 39.69
N THR A 829 -20.63 5.99 38.74
CA THR A 829 -22.11 5.98 38.62
C THR A 829 -22.49 6.10 37.16
#